data_AF-A0A3D4CUF6-F1
#
_entry.id   AF-A0A3D4CUF6-F1
#
_cell.length_a   1.000
_cell.length_b   1.000
_cell.length_c   1.000
_cell.angle_alpha   90.00
_cell.angle_beta   90.00
_cell.angle_gamma   90.00
#
_symmetry.space_group_name_H-M   'P 1'
#
loop_
_entity.id
_entity.type
_entity.pdbx_description
1 polymer ?
#
loop_
_entity_poly.entity_id
_entity_poly.type
_entity_poly.pdbx_seq_one_letter_code
_entity_poly.pdbx_strand_id
1 'polypeptide(L)'
;MDLGNRRTQNVSEAKSWRIIGLDDAGEKSFELYVSGNNSGPNNEQLHHVSANGGLTPLGRPADFDNTGSIEEESEQSRLILSLNSEGYQVAIDRWPIEGVIDSVSEVLPYAGNATQISAIRFSLSASLNDVESSGIIVDDLTVGGIPGNGAPSITLDGAVLADGGTSSLPATFIATDTSIIGLQVADDDAGQGQLTATLQSGGNAPVTFSAAGPAAITGNGTSSLTLVGTLDQINASLSSGITATTDGVVGGDAAISFTIDDGGNTGPGGPKSGSHNLIFYVNEGPTVTINQAPGQDDPTGNSTIAFEVIFSEAVTGFEAEDVDLTGSTDTGNLVASVSGAGDAYIVSVSGMSSGGLIVVSVAEGAANAAAGGAETEASLIVDASVLYIPQLAPTATNLVQNIQYELGPVAIGDITITDPNDSVVTTAQVAQYDFPAVHEDTLFLTPDPDTDAGFAIDLAFQPSGFDDFGTVRVAEIGGTSNGMGIYLIDGIPHFISKMESNVNDIPSSLNDTDWSDGNVCVPLTEVALALDEPVQLAVVSSLDSLTFSVNGFGQTTVELTGRGTRGNWSGDDSIRVGQNIDGGRGGLGADDQGIFDDVGSFPMEGVVSRARLWHAVDAGPFAIFAASSPEEVTATLSLTPGEGDLTEPTGATYDPLTGIWTLTGAVREVNAALAAVEFLPNGSSPVSIEVTIDDGDEDGGGPLTGTITLSTEVVITGDSDGDGIPDDYELANGLNPSDPTDAGSDNDNDGWDALSEYLMGTSANNRGERPLFEVVHVSPTQVEVTYGPILAGRTYEVLSSSSGLPEALAGDSFTAAEDANTNTLIDVTGEAASEIYRLQVTVPAQ
;
A
#
# COMPACT_ATOMS: atom_id res chain seq x y z
N MET A 1 36.31 16.61 78.17
CA MET A 1 37.24 17.75 78.20
C MET A 1 37.25 18.22 79.64
N ASP A 2 38.38 18.06 80.32
CA ASP A 2 38.57 18.39 81.73
C ASP A 2 38.33 19.90 81.92
N LEU A 3 37.34 20.25 82.73
CA LEU A 3 37.12 21.63 83.20
C LEU A 3 37.02 21.61 84.72
N GLY A 4 38.06 21.08 85.37
CA GLY A 4 38.36 21.28 86.79
C GLY A 4 38.72 22.73 87.13
N ASN A 5 37.87 23.70 86.76
CA ASN A 5 38.02 25.08 87.22
C ASN A 5 37.40 25.21 88.62
N ARG A 6 38.20 24.88 89.64
CA ARG A 6 37.93 25.23 91.05
C ARG A 6 38.07 26.75 91.18
N ARG A 7 36.97 27.46 91.48
CA ARG A 7 37.04 28.87 91.89
C ARG A 7 36.80 28.96 93.39
N THR A 8 37.77 29.54 94.09
CA THR A 8 37.69 29.82 95.53
C THR A 8 37.71 31.34 95.71
N GLN A 9 36.72 31.89 96.40
CA GLN A 9 36.69 33.30 96.79
C GLN A 9 36.26 33.38 98.26
N ASN A 10 37.13 33.90 99.13
CA ASN A 10 37.03 33.79 100.60
C ASN A 10 36.97 32.33 101.08
N VAL A 11 35.96 31.96 101.89
CA VAL A 11 35.75 30.58 102.40
C VAL A 11 34.80 29.75 101.53
N SER A 12 34.35 30.29 100.38
CA SER A 12 33.40 29.63 99.49
C SER A 12 34.09 29.01 98.29
N GLU A 13 33.69 27.79 97.93
CA GLU A 13 34.25 27.04 96.82
C GLU A 13 33.16 26.51 95.87
N ALA A 14 33.41 26.58 94.56
CA ALA A 14 32.55 25.96 93.56
C ALA A 14 33.39 25.08 92.62
N LYS A 15 32.90 23.86 92.35
CA LYS A 15 33.52 22.90 91.44
C LYS A 15 32.53 22.42 90.39
N SER A 16 32.87 22.57 89.11
CA SER A 16 32.14 21.90 88.02
C SER A 16 32.70 20.49 87.80
N TRP A 17 31.83 19.48 87.75
CA TRP A 17 32.27 18.07 87.66
C TRP A 17 31.90 17.37 86.35
N ARG A 18 30.73 17.65 85.73
CA ARG A 18 30.31 16.94 84.51
C ARG A 18 29.37 17.74 83.61
N ILE A 19 29.64 17.72 82.30
CA ILE A 19 28.67 18.11 81.25
C ILE A 19 28.17 16.81 80.61
N ILE A 20 26.86 16.59 80.56
CA ILE A 20 26.24 15.45 79.87
C ILE A 20 25.74 15.97 78.51
N GLY A 21 26.18 15.33 77.43
CA GLY A 21 26.01 15.82 76.04
C GLY A 21 24.58 15.76 75.49
N LEU A 22 24.40 16.38 74.31
CA LEU A 22 23.15 16.52 73.55
C LEU A 22 22.45 15.20 73.24
N ASP A 23 21.13 15.18 73.31
CA ASP A 23 20.29 14.20 72.61
C ASP A 23 19.77 14.75 71.26
N ASP A 24 19.18 13.87 70.46
CA ASP A 24 18.69 14.19 69.10
C ASP A 24 17.49 15.17 69.10
N ALA A 25 16.92 15.47 70.28
CA ALA A 25 15.85 16.45 70.44
C ALA A 25 16.39 17.88 70.72
N GLY A 26 17.71 18.05 70.86
CA GLY A 26 18.34 19.33 71.14
C GLY A 26 18.23 19.79 72.59
N GLU A 27 17.76 18.92 73.49
CA GLU A 27 17.70 19.20 74.92
C GLU A 27 19.12 19.12 75.54
N LYS A 28 19.37 19.96 76.54
CA LYS A 28 20.69 20.06 77.18
C LYS A 28 20.54 19.99 78.69
N SER A 29 21.26 19.06 79.34
CA SER A 29 21.35 19.00 80.81
C SER A 29 22.77 19.26 81.30
N PHE A 30 22.91 20.12 82.31
CA PHE A 30 24.18 20.44 82.96
C PHE A 30 24.10 20.11 84.45
N GLU A 31 25.17 19.52 85.01
CA GLU A 31 25.25 19.10 86.42
C GLU A 31 26.39 19.86 87.12
N LEU A 32 26.07 20.54 88.21
CA LEU A 32 27.00 21.30 89.03
C LEU A 32 26.94 20.83 90.49
N TYR A 33 28.10 20.59 91.08
CA TYR A 33 28.22 20.31 92.51
C TYR A 33 28.70 21.58 93.23
N VAL A 34 27.93 22.05 94.21
CA VAL A 34 28.22 23.31 94.91
C VAL A 34 28.61 23.02 96.36
N SER A 35 29.79 23.50 96.77
CA SER A 35 30.35 23.31 98.12
C SER A 35 30.76 24.65 98.73
N GLY A 36 29.79 25.45 99.16
CA GLY A 36 30.06 26.69 99.90
C GLY A 36 29.80 26.52 101.39
N ASN A 37 30.81 26.55 102.26
CA ASN A 37 30.58 26.78 103.68
C ASN A 37 30.15 28.24 103.87
N ASN A 38 28.84 28.48 103.93
CA ASN A 38 28.29 29.82 103.93
C ASN A 38 27.70 30.19 105.30
N SER A 39 28.54 30.20 106.34
CA SER A 39 28.12 30.42 107.73
C SER A 39 27.79 31.89 108.09
N GLY A 40 27.41 32.72 107.10
CA GLY A 40 27.04 34.13 107.29
C GLY A 40 25.53 34.30 107.54
N PRO A 41 25.10 35.27 108.36
CA PRO A 41 23.72 35.37 108.84
C PRO A 41 22.64 35.72 107.79
N ASN A 42 23.00 35.91 106.51
CA ASN A 42 22.07 36.32 105.43
C ASN A 42 22.19 35.47 104.15
N ASN A 43 22.75 34.25 104.21
CA ASN A 43 23.11 33.49 103.01
C ASN A 43 22.42 32.13 102.91
N GLU A 44 21.23 32.10 102.32
CA GLU A 44 20.44 30.87 102.35
C GLU A 44 20.05 30.30 100.96
N GLN A 45 20.11 31.02 99.83
CA GLN A 45 19.46 30.47 98.63
C GLN A 45 20.03 30.91 97.26
N LEU A 46 19.97 30.01 96.27
CA LEU A 46 20.20 30.33 94.85
C LEU A 46 19.06 31.22 94.32
N HIS A 47 19.32 32.12 93.37
CA HIS A 47 18.28 32.98 92.80
C HIS A 47 18.31 33.00 91.27
N HIS A 48 17.13 32.99 90.64
CA HIS A 48 16.92 33.29 89.23
C HIS A 48 16.71 34.80 89.05
N VAL A 49 17.48 35.42 88.15
CA VAL A 49 17.25 36.79 87.67
C VAL A 49 16.27 36.78 86.49
N SER A 50 15.05 37.27 86.69
CA SER A 50 14.08 37.48 85.60
C SER A 50 14.56 38.54 84.60
N ALA A 51 13.95 38.60 83.41
CA ALA A 51 14.28 39.58 82.35
C ALA A 51 14.31 41.05 82.80
N ASN A 52 13.61 41.39 83.89
CA ASN A 52 13.53 42.74 84.42
C ASN A 52 14.52 42.98 85.58
N GLY A 53 15.46 42.05 85.81
CA GLY A 53 16.43 42.10 86.91
C GLY A 53 15.88 41.67 88.28
N GLY A 54 14.64 41.16 88.34
CA GLY A 54 14.03 40.71 89.59
C GLY A 54 14.55 39.33 90.01
N LEU A 55 14.93 39.17 91.28
CA LEU A 55 15.45 37.92 91.84
C LEU A 55 14.32 37.03 92.39
N THR A 56 14.26 35.78 91.93
CA THR A 56 13.34 34.74 92.42
C THR A 56 14.14 33.64 93.11
N PRO A 57 13.87 33.31 94.39
CA PRO A 57 14.62 32.27 95.10
C PRO A 57 14.37 30.87 94.53
N LEU A 58 15.41 30.04 94.45
CA LEU A 58 15.40 28.66 93.94
C LEU A 58 15.74 27.65 95.03
N GLY A 59 14.88 26.66 95.29
CA GLY A 59 15.05 25.69 96.38
C GLY A 59 14.56 26.19 97.75
N ARG A 60 15.13 25.69 98.84
CA ARG A 60 14.94 26.22 100.20
C ARG A 60 16.30 26.65 100.77
N PRO A 61 16.30 27.58 101.74
CA PRO A 61 17.44 27.88 102.58
C PRO A 61 18.35 26.72 102.99
N ALA A 62 17.72 25.65 103.46
CA ALA A 62 18.41 24.49 103.99
C ALA A 62 19.14 23.69 102.91
N ASP A 63 18.77 23.80 101.63
CA ASP A 63 19.33 22.99 100.54
C ASP A 63 20.78 23.35 100.23
N PHE A 64 21.24 24.50 100.72
CA PHE A 64 22.60 25.00 100.54
C PHE A 64 23.34 25.21 101.87
N ASP A 65 22.75 24.76 102.99
CA ASP A 65 23.39 24.75 104.30
C ASP A 65 24.25 23.49 104.48
N ASN A 66 25.57 23.67 104.37
CA ASN A 66 26.58 22.64 104.55
C ASN A 66 27.30 22.74 105.91
N THR A 67 26.68 23.36 106.92
CA THR A 67 27.28 23.51 108.26
C THR A 67 27.63 22.14 108.88
N GLY A 68 28.93 21.86 109.02
CA GLY A 68 29.45 20.62 109.59
C GLY A 68 29.95 19.57 108.58
N SER A 69 29.86 19.83 107.28
CA SER A 69 30.42 18.96 106.23
C SER A 69 31.96 18.95 106.23
N ILE A 70 32.55 17.83 105.81
CA ILE A 70 33.99 17.66 105.59
C ILE A 70 34.39 17.80 104.11
N GLU A 71 33.49 18.32 103.27
CA GLU A 71 33.65 18.55 101.82
C GLU A 71 33.83 17.29 100.95
N GLU A 72 33.41 16.11 101.40
CA GLU A 72 33.32 14.93 100.52
C GLU A 72 32.22 15.11 99.47
N GLU A 73 32.39 14.51 98.29
CA GLU A 73 31.46 14.62 97.15
C GLU A 73 30.03 14.16 97.50
N SER A 74 29.92 13.23 98.45
CA SER A 74 28.66 12.72 99.00
C SER A 74 27.95 13.69 99.97
N GLU A 75 28.55 14.82 100.32
CA GLU A 75 28.00 15.81 101.27
C GLU A 75 27.70 17.17 100.60
N GLN A 76 27.82 17.25 99.28
CA GLN A 76 27.58 18.47 98.50
C GLN A 76 26.16 18.50 97.92
N SER A 77 25.61 19.70 97.76
CA SER A 77 24.33 19.87 97.04
C SER A 77 24.56 19.77 95.54
N ARG A 78 23.78 18.89 94.90
CA ARG A 78 23.82 18.66 93.47
C ARG A 78 22.77 19.51 92.78
N LEU A 79 23.20 20.39 91.89
CA LEU A 79 22.35 21.21 91.04
C LEU A 79 22.32 20.63 89.63
N ILE A 80 21.14 20.26 89.16
CA ILE A 80 20.89 19.83 87.78
C ILE A 80 20.07 20.92 87.08
N LEU A 81 20.58 21.39 85.95
CA LEU A 81 19.91 22.36 85.09
C LEU A 81 19.54 21.65 83.79
N SER A 82 18.26 21.44 83.56
CA SER A 82 17.74 20.85 82.32
C SER A 82 17.09 21.95 81.49
N LEU A 83 17.52 22.07 80.24
CA LEU A 83 17.06 23.12 79.33
C LEU A 83 16.08 22.56 78.31
N ASN A 84 14.97 23.26 78.07
CA ASN A 84 14.00 22.91 77.03
C ASN A 84 13.58 24.16 76.23
N SER A 85 12.71 23.99 75.23
CA SER A 85 12.26 25.09 74.36
C SER A 85 11.41 26.16 75.06
N GLU A 86 10.85 25.88 76.23
CA GLU A 86 9.92 26.76 76.95
C GLU A 86 10.59 27.48 78.15
N GLY A 87 11.78 27.05 78.55
CA GLY A 87 12.49 27.55 79.73
C GLY A 87 13.57 26.59 80.21
N TYR A 88 13.97 26.73 81.47
CA TYR A 88 14.87 25.79 82.11
C TYR A 88 14.30 25.28 83.42
N GLN A 89 14.47 23.99 83.64
CA GLN A 89 14.11 23.31 84.86
C GLN A 89 15.34 23.22 85.75
N VAL A 90 15.23 23.74 86.96
CA VAL A 90 16.26 23.59 88.00
C VAL A 90 15.83 22.45 88.90
N ALA A 91 16.67 21.44 89.08
CA ALA A 91 16.50 20.43 90.11
C ALA A 91 17.66 20.54 91.10
N ILE A 92 17.33 20.69 92.38
CA ILE A 92 18.31 20.73 93.47
C ILE A 92 18.14 19.44 94.26
N ASP A 93 19.12 18.57 94.19
CA ASP A 93 19.21 17.37 95.01
C ASP A 93 20.15 17.65 96.17
N ARG A 94 19.58 17.81 97.36
CA ARG A 94 20.39 17.82 98.58
C ARG A 94 20.72 16.37 98.96
N TRP A 95 21.97 16.08 99.30
CA TRP A 95 22.31 14.85 100.01
C TRP A 95 22.29 15.13 101.52
N PRO A 96 21.32 14.62 102.30
CA PRO A 96 21.30 14.86 103.74
C PRO A 96 22.07 13.79 104.52
N ILE A 97 22.40 14.13 105.77
CA ILE A 97 23.03 13.29 106.79
C ILE A 97 22.29 11.94 107.03
N GLU A 98 21.05 11.77 106.54
CA GLU A 98 20.21 10.57 106.72
C GLU A 98 19.88 9.78 105.42
N GLY A 99 20.39 10.17 104.25
CA GLY A 99 20.37 9.33 103.03
C GLY A 99 19.10 9.29 102.18
N VAL A 100 18.17 10.26 102.30
CA VAL A 100 17.01 10.42 101.40
C VAL A 100 17.12 11.75 100.64
N ILE A 101 17.12 11.72 99.31
CA ILE A 101 17.22 12.92 98.46
C ILE A 101 15.90 13.72 98.53
N ASP A 102 15.97 15.01 98.86
CA ASP A 102 14.88 15.98 98.71
C ASP A 102 15.13 16.76 97.42
N SER A 103 14.21 16.67 96.45
CA SER A 103 14.32 17.29 95.13
C SER A 103 13.29 18.40 94.98
N VAL A 104 13.73 19.65 94.83
CA VAL A 104 12.87 20.77 94.44
C VAL A 104 13.06 21.02 92.95
N SER A 105 11.95 21.06 92.20
CA SER A 105 12.00 21.38 90.78
C SER A 105 10.99 22.42 90.35
N GLU A 106 11.45 23.43 89.63
CA GLU A 106 10.63 24.52 89.10
C GLU A 106 11.07 24.81 87.65
N VAL A 107 10.09 24.99 86.76
CA VAL A 107 10.32 25.43 85.38
C VAL A 107 10.29 26.94 85.37
N LEU A 108 11.39 27.54 84.95
CA LEU A 108 11.55 28.98 84.94
C LEU A 108 11.65 29.46 83.50
N PRO A 109 10.90 30.52 83.13
CA PRO A 109 10.97 31.07 81.79
C PRO A 109 12.35 31.68 81.54
N TYR A 110 12.80 31.64 80.29
CA TYR A 110 13.94 32.44 79.89
C TYR A 110 13.65 33.93 80.06
N ALA A 111 14.72 34.72 80.19
CA ALA A 111 14.62 36.17 80.12
C ALA A 111 14.37 36.61 78.66
N GLY A 112 13.17 36.38 78.14
CA GLY A 112 12.76 36.68 76.77
C GLY A 112 12.29 35.45 75.98
N ASN A 113 11.82 35.68 74.74
CA ASN A 113 11.39 34.61 73.84
C ASN A 113 12.62 33.91 73.25
N ALA A 114 12.99 32.74 73.76
CA ALA A 114 14.08 31.93 73.20
C ALA A 114 13.52 30.81 72.32
N THR A 115 14.14 30.57 71.16
CA THR A 115 13.77 29.47 70.25
C THR A 115 14.84 28.38 70.14
N GLN A 116 16.05 28.55 70.71
CA GLN A 116 17.11 27.52 70.85
C GLN A 116 18.27 27.98 71.77
N ILE A 117 19.21 27.09 72.17
CA ILE A 117 20.28 27.38 73.17
C ILE A 117 21.68 27.03 72.65
N SER A 118 22.50 28.03 72.36
CA SER A 118 23.83 27.84 71.76
C SER A 118 25.01 27.87 72.77
N ALA A 119 24.91 28.57 73.90
CA ALA A 119 25.92 28.57 74.97
C ALA A 119 25.30 28.93 76.35
N ILE A 120 25.88 28.42 77.44
CA ILE A 120 25.50 28.75 78.83
C ILE A 120 26.69 29.44 79.50
N ARG A 121 26.53 30.68 79.99
CA ARG A 121 27.53 31.37 80.81
C ARG A 121 27.07 31.39 82.27
N PHE A 122 27.97 31.03 83.17
CA PHE A 122 27.77 31.19 84.62
C PHE A 122 28.67 32.32 85.11
N SER A 123 28.09 33.34 85.76
CA SER A 123 28.84 34.40 86.43
C SER A 123 28.85 34.15 87.94
N LEU A 124 29.94 33.59 88.46
CA LEU A 124 30.15 33.59 89.91
C LEU A 124 30.69 34.95 90.33
N SER A 125 29.86 35.73 91.02
CA SER A 125 30.25 36.97 91.68
C SER A 125 30.15 36.78 93.20
N ALA A 126 31.27 36.74 93.93
CA ALA A 126 31.21 36.96 95.37
C ALA A 126 31.27 38.46 95.64
N SER A 127 30.35 38.94 96.47
CA SER A 127 30.35 40.32 96.96
C SER A 127 31.64 40.60 97.76
N LEU A 128 32.22 41.79 97.57
CA LEU A 128 33.32 42.29 98.41
C LEU A 128 32.84 42.85 99.76
N ASN A 129 31.52 42.85 99.99
CA ASN A 129 30.85 43.44 101.12
C ASN A 129 30.16 42.33 101.92
N ASP A 130 30.59 42.10 103.16
CA ASP A 130 30.15 41.06 104.09
C ASP A 130 28.68 41.22 104.57
N VAL A 131 27.98 42.24 104.06
CA VAL A 131 26.56 42.51 104.31
C VAL A 131 25.68 42.32 103.06
N GLU A 132 26.25 42.13 101.87
CA GLU A 132 25.53 41.91 100.61
C GLU A 132 25.87 40.51 100.08
N SER A 133 24.84 39.70 99.81
CA SER A 133 24.91 38.25 99.61
C SER A 133 25.99 37.78 98.61
N SER A 134 26.72 36.72 98.98
CA SER A 134 27.50 35.88 98.05
C SER A 134 26.58 34.82 97.45
N GLY A 135 25.54 35.24 96.74
CA GLY A 135 24.67 34.33 95.99
C GLY A 135 25.38 33.88 94.72
N ILE A 136 25.33 32.58 94.40
CA ILE A 136 25.58 32.15 93.02
C ILE A 136 24.43 32.71 92.18
N ILE A 137 24.72 33.69 91.32
CA ILE A 137 23.73 34.30 90.43
C ILE A 137 23.89 33.65 89.06
N VAL A 138 22.81 33.11 88.52
CA VAL A 138 22.75 32.73 87.10
C VAL A 138 22.37 33.99 86.33
N ASP A 139 23.37 34.66 85.77
CA ASP A 139 23.23 35.93 85.04
C ASP A 139 23.19 35.68 83.51
N ASP A 140 22.23 36.35 82.86
CA ASP A 140 21.94 36.50 81.43
C ASP A 140 22.32 35.35 80.47
N LEU A 141 21.34 34.52 80.08
CA LEU A 141 21.45 33.59 78.97
C LEU A 141 21.14 34.32 77.65
N THR A 142 22.06 35.18 77.16
CA THR A 142 21.88 35.80 75.84
C THR A 142 22.07 34.76 74.72
N VAL A 143 20.96 34.35 74.11
CA VAL A 143 20.93 33.51 72.90
C VAL A 143 21.11 34.40 71.67
N GLY A 144 22.28 34.32 71.04
CA GLY A 144 22.48 34.82 69.67
C GLY A 144 22.32 33.67 68.69
N GLY A 145 21.24 33.68 67.89
CA GLY A 145 21.01 32.71 66.82
C GLY A 145 20.37 33.39 65.60
N ILE A 146 20.98 33.16 64.43
CA ILE A 146 20.43 33.42 63.10
C ILE A 146 19.24 32.46 62.90
N PRO A 147 18.18 32.81 62.13
CA PRO A 147 17.01 31.95 61.90
C PRO A 147 17.37 30.48 61.63
N GLY A 148 16.54 29.59 62.15
CA GLY A 148 16.72 28.14 62.01
C GLY A 148 16.60 27.71 60.55
N ASN A 149 17.32 26.64 60.21
CA ASN A 149 17.40 26.02 58.90
C ASN A 149 16.01 25.93 58.22
N GLY A 150 15.74 26.76 57.22
CA GLY A 150 14.48 26.81 56.47
C GLY A 150 14.58 25.94 55.22
N ALA A 151 13.52 25.19 54.89
CA ALA A 151 13.53 24.50 53.61
C ALA A 151 13.35 25.52 52.47
N PRO A 152 14.06 25.38 51.34
CA PRO A 152 13.84 26.22 50.18
C PRO A 152 12.41 26.09 49.66
N SER A 153 11.81 27.21 49.28
CA SER A 153 10.46 27.32 48.71
C SER A 153 10.50 27.48 47.18
N ILE A 154 9.46 26.99 46.51
CA ILE A 154 9.33 27.02 45.05
C ILE A 154 8.12 27.88 44.71
N THR A 155 8.25 28.72 43.67
CA THR A 155 7.15 29.48 43.11
C THR A 155 7.05 29.28 41.61
N LEU A 156 5.82 29.37 41.08
CA LEU A 156 5.52 29.40 39.64
C LEU A 156 4.66 30.62 39.35
N ASP A 157 5.11 31.49 38.46
CA ASP A 157 4.44 32.77 38.13
C ASP A 157 4.13 33.64 39.37
N GLY A 158 5.00 33.56 40.38
CA GLY A 158 4.88 34.27 41.65
C GLY A 158 3.93 33.64 42.67
N ALA A 159 3.27 32.52 42.35
CA ALA A 159 2.47 31.75 43.30
C ALA A 159 3.35 30.72 44.04
N VAL A 160 3.26 30.68 45.37
CA VAL A 160 3.98 29.68 46.19
C VAL A 160 3.39 28.30 45.98
N LEU A 161 4.25 27.34 45.63
CA LEU A 161 3.90 25.95 45.42
C LEU A 161 4.05 25.16 46.72
N ALA A 162 3.11 24.24 46.97
CA ALA A 162 3.18 23.36 48.13
C ALA A 162 4.32 22.34 47.96
N ASP A 163 5.13 22.15 48.99
CA ASP A 163 6.16 21.11 49.02
C ASP A 163 5.53 19.70 48.94
N GLY A 164 6.09 18.85 48.08
CA GLY A 164 5.54 17.55 47.70
C GLY A 164 4.24 17.64 46.87
N GLY A 165 3.83 18.85 46.48
CA GLY A 165 2.60 19.12 45.75
C GLY A 165 2.70 18.80 44.26
N THR A 166 1.59 19.01 43.55
CA THR A 166 1.51 18.83 42.10
C THR A 166 0.68 19.95 41.48
N SER A 167 1.17 20.50 40.37
CA SER A 167 0.45 21.49 39.56
C SER A 167 0.30 20.99 38.13
N SER A 168 -0.92 21.08 37.59
CA SER A 168 -1.14 20.90 36.15
C SER A 168 -0.74 22.18 35.45
N LEU A 169 0.17 22.07 34.49
CA LEU A 169 0.37 23.15 33.53
C LEU A 169 -0.88 23.22 32.62
N PRO A 170 -1.19 24.40 32.04
CA PRO A 170 -2.28 24.51 31.07
C PRO A 170 -2.10 23.47 29.96
N ALA A 171 -3.20 22.86 29.52
CA ALA A 171 -3.22 21.91 28.40
C ALA A 171 -2.97 22.59 27.04
N THR A 172 -2.12 23.62 26.99
CA THR A 172 -1.52 24.10 25.75
C THR A 172 -0.41 23.12 25.41
N PHE A 173 -0.85 22.02 24.81
CA PHE A 173 -0.14 21.14 23.90
C PHE A 173 1.38 21.37 23.85
N ILE A 174 2.16 20.48 24.48
CA ILE A 174 3.61 20.53 24.43
C ILE A 174 4.06 19.84 23.14
N ALA A 175 4.23 20.66 22.11
CA ALA A 175 5.12 20.36 21.00
C ALA A 175 6.54 20.11 21.54
N THR A 176 7.34 19.43 20.72
CA THR A 176 8.80 19.41 20.80
C THR A 176 9.33 20.81 21.18
N ASP A 177 10.19 20.88 22.21
CA ASP A 177 10.84 22.09 22.72
C ASP A 177 9.97 23.12 23.48
N THR A 178 9.17 22.69 24.45
CA THR A 178 8.42 23.63 25.31
C THR A 178 9.30 24.30 26.36
N SER A 179 9.19 25.61 26.50
CA SER A 179 9.90 26.38 27.53
C SER A 179 9.11 26.46 28.83
N ILE A 180 9.69 25.94 29.91
CA ILE A 180 9.23 26.12 31.28
C ILE A 180 9.75 27.47 31.78
N ILE A 181 8.83 28.39 31.99
CA ILE A 181 9.09 29.76 32.46
C ILE A 181 8.34 30.01 33.78
N GLY A 182 8.75 31.05 34.51
CA GLY A 182 8.07 31.46 35.74
C GLY A 182 8.45 30.68 36.99
N LEU A 183 9.23 29.60 36.88
CA LEU A 183 9.82 28.90 38.03
C LEU A 183 10.85 29.78 38.73
N GLN A 184 10.71 29.92 40.06
CA GLN A 184 11.68 30.59 40.91
C GLN A 184 11.80 29.86 42.26
N VAL A 185 12.96 29.97 42.88
CA VAL A 185 13.26 29.45 44.20
C VAL A 185 13.53 30.59 45.18
N ALA A 186 13.14 30.42 46.44
CA ALA A 186 13.44 31.35 47.51
C ALA A 186 13.83 30.58 48.78
N ASP A 187 14.88 31.05 49.44
CA ASP A 187 15.44 30.45 50.64
C ASP A 187 15.98 31.59 51.52
N ASP A 188 15.38 31.75 52.70
CA ASP A 188 15.65 32.86 53.61
C ASP A 188 17.04 32.77 54.25
N ASP A 189 17.62 31.57 54.30
CA ASP A 189 18.87 31.28 54.99
C ASP A 189 19.98 30.74 54.08
N ALA A 190 19.73 30.47 52.80
CA ALA A 190 20.76 30.09 51.82
C ALA A 190 21.99 31.03 51.79
N GLY A 191 21.80 32.33 52.01
CA GLY A 191 22.88 33.33 52.00
C GLY A 191 23.70 33.32 50.71
N GLN A 192 25.00 33.00 50.81
CA GLN A 192 25.91 32.82 49.66
C GLN A 192 26.26 31.34 49.41
N GLY A 193 25.51 30.42 50.04
CA GLY A 193 25.66 28.98 49.88
C GLY A 193 25.28 28.49 48.49
N GLN A 194 25.69 27.27 48.17
CA GLN A 194 25.32 26.62 46.91
C GLN A 194 24.10 25.74 47.12
N LEU A 195 23.05 26.01 46.35
CA LEU A 195 21.88 25.15 46.27
C LEU A 195 22.01 24.23 45.05
N THR A 196 21.26 23.14 45.07
CA THR A 196 21.15 22.19 43.96
C THR A 196 19.69 22.07 43.55
N ALA A 197 19.35 22.59 42.36
CA ALA A 197 18.06 22.35 41.73
C ALA A 197 18.16 21.16 40.78
N THR A 198 17.21 20.24 40.82
CA THR A 198 17.13 19.09 39.91
C THR A 198 15.75 19.02 39.30
N LEU A 199 15.69 18.84 37.97
CA LEU A 199 14.49 18.48 37.23
C LEU A 199 14.65 17.03 36.79
N GLN A 200 13.69 16.19 37.17
CA GLN A 200 13.68 14.78 36.81
C GLN A 200 12.41 14.46 36.03
N SER A 201 12.57 13.89 34.83
CA SER A 201 11.47 13.37 34.05
C SER A 201 10.90 12.10 34.70
N GLY A 202 9.58 11.97 34.64
CA GLY A 202 8.79 10.79 34.95
C GLY A 202 7.48 10.81 34.15
N GLY A 203 6.53 9.94 34.51
CA GLY A 203 5.29 9.75 33.75
C GLY A 203 5.44 8.74 32.62
N ASN A 204 4.42 8.65 31.77
CA ASN A 204 4.37 7.75 30.62
C ASN A 204 4.98 8.36 29.36
N ALA A 205 5.01 9.71 29.28
CA ALA A 205 5.67 10.45 28.22
C ALA A 205 6.96 11.12 28.76
N PRO A 206 8.14 10.49 28.62
CA PRO A 206 9.40 11.02 29.13
C PRO A 206 9.84 12.28 28.38
N VAL A 207 10.52 13.18 29.09
CA VAL A 207 11.10 14.41 28.54
C VAL A 207 12.61 14.47 28.75
N THR A 208 13.28 15.15 27.84
CA THR A 208 14.67 15.59 28.00
C THR A 208 14.73 17.09 28.23
N PHE A 209 15.77 17.56 28.92
CA PHE A 209 15.88 18.95 29.33
C PHE A 209 17.08 19.64 28.69
N SER A 210 16.93 20.92 28.36
CA SER A 210 18.02 21.81 27.98
C SER A 210 17.88 23.14 28.69
N ALA A 211 18.98 23.64 29.25
CA ALA A 211 19.00 24.93 29.94
C ALA A 211 20.28 25.70 29.64
N ALA A 212 20.18 27.02 29.82
CA ALA A 212 21.28 27.97 29.79
C ALA A 212 21.20 28.89 31.02
N GLY A 213 22.33 29.52 31.37
CA GLY A 213 22.37 30.51 32.45
C GLY A 213 23.64 30.45 33.29
N PRO A 214 23.72 31.26 34.37
CA PRO A 214 24.92 31.40 35.18
C PRO A 214 25.14 30.31 36.23
N ALA A 215 24.15 29.48 36.56
CA ALA A 215 24.36 28.29 37.38
C ALA A 215 25.21 27.24 36.63
N ALA A 216 25.91 26.37 37.36
CA ALA A 216 26.57 25.22 36.76
C ALA A 216 25.51 24.18 36.35
N ILE A 217 25.37 23.95 35.04
CA ILE A 217 24.34 23.08 34.47
C ILE A 217 24.97 21.74 34.07
N THR A 218 24.34 20.64 34.49
CA THR A 218 24.70 19.27 34.08
C THR A 218 23.43 18.52 33.68
N GLY A 219 23.54 17.61 32.69
CA GLY A 219 22.39 16.81 32.24
C GLY A 219 21.57 17.39 31.08
N ASN A 220 22.08 18.41 30.36
CA ASN A 220 21.47 18.86 29.11
C ASN A 220 21.33 17.69 28.10
N GLY A 221 20.18 17.58 27.46
CA GLY A 221 19.80 16.50 26.54
C GLY A 221 19.45 15.19 27.23
N THR A 222 19.25 15.18 28.55
CA THR A 222 18.92 13.97 29.32
C THR A 222 17.63 14.13 30.12
N SER A 223 17.12 13.04 30.70
CA SER A 223 15.92 13.02 31.54
C SER A 223 16.12 13.58 32.96
N SER A 224 17.34 14.03 33.28
CA SER A 224 17.66 14.67 34.56
C SER A 224 18.54 15.89 34.32
N LEU A 225 18.06 17.07 34.69
CA LEU A 225 18.82 18.31 34.63
C LEU A 225 19.16 18.77 36.04
N THR A 226 20.43 19.09 36.31
CA THR A 226 20.86 19.61 37.61
C THR A 226 21.53 20.97 37.43
N LEU A 227 21.05 21.96 38.18
CA LEU A 227 21.63 23.29 38.30
C LEU A 227 22.23 23.47 39.70
N VAL A 228 23.52 23.80 39.77
CA VAL A 228 24.21 24.09 41.04
C VAL A 228 24.71 25.52 41.03
N GLY A 229 24.38 26.30 42.06
CA GLY A 229 24.80 27.70 42.16
C GLY A 229 24.24 28.39 43.40
N THR A 230 24.53 29.69 43.54
CA THR A 230 23.85 30.51 44.54
C THR A 230 22.38 30.69 44.17
N LEU A 231 21.55 31.12 45.14
CA LEU A 231 20.12 31.39 44.91
C LEU A 231 19.89 32.31 43.69
N ASP A 232 20.68 33.37 43.58
CA ASP A 232 20.63 34.31 42.46
C ASP A 232 21.00 33.64 41.12
N GLN A 233 22.01 32.77 41.11
CA GLN A 233 22.45 32.07 39.91
C GLN A 233 21.40 31.06 39.43
N ILE A 234 20.77 30.32 40.35
CA ILE A 234 19.70 29.38 40.02
C ILE A 234 18.50 30.13 39.44
N ASN A 235 18.03 31.20 40.09
CA ASN A 235 16.90 31.99 39.59
C ASN A 235 17.20 32.68 38.25
N ALA A 236 18.44 33.12 38.02
CA ALA A 236 18.87 33.64 36.72
C ALA A 236 18.89 32.56 35.62
N SER A 237 19.25 31.31 35.94
CA SER A 237 19.15 30.20 34.99
C SER A 237 17.69 29.81 34.72
N LEU A 238 16.85 29.71 35.76
CA LEU A 238 15.42 29.39 35.60
C LEU A 238 14.69 30.46 34.78
N SER A 239 15.00 31.75 34.99
CA SER A 239 14.42 32.84 34.20
C SER A 239 14.91 32.90 32.75
N SER A 240 16.04 32.26 32.42
CA SER A 240 16.49 32.10 31.03
C SER A 240 15.65 31.08 30.25
N GLY A 241 14.80 30.32 30.94
CA GLY A 241 13.94 29.28 30.40
C GLY A 241 14.60 27.90 30.43
N ILE A 242 13.84 26.89 30.82
CA ILE A 242 14.22 25.48 30.67
C ILE A 242 13.42 24.89 29.53
N THR A 243 14.08 24.39 28.49
CA THR A 243 13.40 23.68 27.40
C THR A 243 13.20 22.22 27.77
N ALA A 244 11.96 21.74 27.72
CA ALA A 244 11.60 20.33 27.85
C ALA A 244 11.15 19.80 26.48
N THR A 245 11.76 18.71 26.04
CA THR A 245 11.55 18.11 24.72
C THR A 245 11.08 16.67 24.88
N THR A 246 9.92 16.34 24.29
CA THR A 246 9.39 14.98 24.14
C THR A 246 9.90 14.38 22.82
N ASP A 247 9.92 13.05 22.67
CA ASP A 247 10.22 12.42 21.38
C ASP A 247 9.03 12.40 20.42
N GLY A 248 7.83 12.78 20.88
CA GLY A 248 6.59 12.85 20.08
C GLY A 248 5.92 11.49 19.84
N VAL A 249 6.62 10.38 20.09
CA VAL A 249 6.19 9.02 19.71
C VAL A 249 5.42 8.33 20.84
N VAL A 250 5.67 8.70 22.11
CA VAL A 250 4.97 8.14 23.27
C VAL A 250 4.16 9.23 23.96
N GLY A 251 2.85 9.09 23.93
CA GLY A 251 1.93 10.04 24.53
C GLY A 251 1.44 9.55 25.89
N GLY A 252 0.59 10.38 26.48
CA GLY A 252 0.16 10.26 27.85
C GLY A 252 0.76 11.33 28.76
N ASP A 253 0.64 11.10 30.06
CA ASP A 253 1.01 12.08 31.07
C ASP A 253 2.54 12.17 31.22
N ALA A 254 3.09 13.35 30.99
CA ALA A 254 4.45 13.71 31.36
C ALA A 254 4.46 14.31 32.77
N ALA A 255 5.47 13.94 33.56
CA ALA A 255 5.69 14.50 34.88
C ALA A 255 7.12 15.00 35.04
N ILE A 256 7.28 16.21 35.57
CA ILE A 256 8.57 16.79 35.91
C ILE A 256 8.62 16.97 37.42
N SER A 257 9.48 16.23 38.09
CA SER A 257 9.78 16.45 39.51
C SER A 257 10.87 17.51 39.61
N PHE A 258 10.51 18.69 40.14
CA PHE A 258 11.46 19.73 40.48
C PHE A 258 11.81 19.61 41.96
N THR A 259 13.10 19.49 42.28
CA THR A 259 13.61 19.50 43.65
C THR A 259 14.65 20.58 43.82
N ILE A 260 14.65 21.26 44.96
CA ILE A 260 15.68 22.22 45.36
C ILE A 260 16.22 21.80 46.72
N ASP A 261 17.53 21.60 46.82
CA ASP A 261 18.26 21.22 48.04
C ASP A 261 19.21 22.35 48.43
N ASP A 262 19.13 22.80 49.68
CA ASP A 262 19.95 23.91 50.22
C ASP A 262 21.39 23.48 50.59
N GLY A 263 21.71 22.18 50.53
CA GLY A 263 23.01 21.62 50.89
C GLY A 263 23.40 21.81 52.37
N GLY A 264 22.45 22.20 53.22
CA GLY A 264 22.65 22.56 54.62
C GLY A 264 23.33 23.91 54.78
N ASN A 265 23.23 24.78 53.77
CA ASN A 265 23.86 26.10 53.77
C ASN A 265 23.08 27.09 54.65
N THR A 266 23.40 26.97 55.94
CA THR A 266 23.04 27.74 57.14
C THR A 266 21.82 27.27 57.94
N GLY A 267 21.85 27.59 59.25
CA GLY A 267 21.04 26.95 60.29
C GLY A 267 21.56 25.57 60.78
N PRO A 268 21.21 25.13 62.01
CA PRO A 268 21.47 23.75 62.47
C PRO A 268 20.44 22.78 61.86
N GLY A 269 20.87 21.59 61.41
CA GLY A 269 19.95 20.53 60.98
C GLY A 269 20.34 19.73 59.72
N GLY A 270 21.45 20.10 59.05
CA GLY A 270 21.86 19.43 57.80
C GLY A 270 21.06 19.90 56.58
N PRO A 271 21.21 19.26 55.41
CA PRO A 271 20.49 19.66 54.20
C PRO A 271 18.98 19.53 54.33
N LYS A 272 18.24 20.52 53.82
CA LYS A 272 16.80 20.46 53.60
C LYS A 272 16.49 20.68 52.13
N SER A 273 15.34 20.18 51.72
CA SER A 273 14.88 20.31 50.35
C SER A 273 13.40 20.64 50.27
N GLY A 274 13.02 21.26 49.16
CA GLY A 274 11.66 21.44 48.71
C GLY A 274 11.46 20.73 47.36
N SER A 275 10.26 20.24 47.12
CA SER A 275 9.91 19.50 45.90
C SER A 275 8.54 19.89 45.37
N HIS A 276 8.37 19.86 44.05
CA HIS A 276 7.07 20.03 43.41
C HIS A 276 7.02 19.33 42.05
N ASN A 277 5.89 18.70 41.75
CA ASN A 277 5.67 18.05 40.46
C ASN A 277 4.89 18.96 39.51
N LEU A 278 5.34 19.05 38.26
CA LEU A 278 4.60 19.67 37.16
C LEU A 278 4.10 18.55 36.24
N ILE A 279 2.80 18.52 35.95
CA ILE A 279 2.18 17.51 35.07
C ILE A 279 1.54 18.17 33.85
N PHE A 280 1.60 17.49 32.71
CA PHE A 280 0.95 17.85 31.45
C PHE A 280 0.77 16.62 30.55
N TYR A 281 -0.02 16.76 29.49
CA TYR A 281 -0.33 15.68 28.55
C TYR A 281 0.42 15.85 27.22
N VAL A 282 0.93 14.73 26.69
CA VAL A 282 1.59 14.61 25.37
C VAL A 282 0.70 13.75 24.46
N ASN A 283 0.44 14.18 23.22
CA ASN A 283 -0.37 13.43 22.26
C ASN A 283 0.52 12.53 21.37
N GLU A 284 0.04 11.33 21.01
CA GLU A 284 0.75 10.35 20.14
C GLU A 284 0.60 10.64 18.65
N GLY A 285 -0.05 11.74 18.27
CA GLY A 285 -0.42 11.99 16.88
C GLY A 285 -1.63 11.17 16.43
N PRO A 286 -2.37 11.65 15.42
CA PRO A 286 -3.49 10.91 14.86
C PRO A 286 -2.98 9.65 14.14
N THR A 287 -3.56 8.49 14.42
CA THR A 287 -3.33 7.27 13.63
C THR A 287 -4.28 7.26 12.45
N VAL A 288 -3.83 6.78 11.29
CA VAL A 288 -4.66 6.71 10.08
C VAL A 288 -4.97 5.27 9.68
N THR A 289 -6.24 5.01 9.35
CA THR A 289 -6.74 3.75 8.80
C THR A 289 -7.27 3.98 7.40
N ILE A 290 -7.01 3.03 6.50
CA ILE A 290 -7.40 3.11 5.09
C ILE A 290 -8.17 1.84 4.74
N ASN A 291 -9.35 2.05 4.14
CA ASN A 291 -10.20 1.00 3.58
C ASN A 291 -10.66 1.39 2.18
N GLN A 292 -11.05 0.40 1.37
CA GLN A 292 -11.82 0.65 0.16
C GLN A 292 -13.13 1.41 0.48
N ALA A 293 -13.55 2.31 -0.42
CA ALA A 293 -14.83 3.00 -0.24
C ALA A 293 -16.03 2.02 -0.24
N PRO A 294 -17.04 2.22 0.63
CA PRO A 294 -18.18 1.31 0.70
C PRO A 294 -18.93 1.15 -0.63
N GLY A 295 -19.14 -0.09 -1.07
CA GLY A 295 -19.87 -0.40 -2.30
C GLY A 295 -19.08 -0.20 -3.58
N GLN A 296 -17.78 0.07 -3.48
CA GLN A 296 -16.88 -0.05 -4.60
C GLN A 296 -16.60 -1.53 -4.87
N ASP A 297 -16.59 -1.91 -6.14
CA ASP A 297 -16.19 -3.25 -6.55
C ASP A 297 -14.67 -3.39 -6.45
N ASP A 298 -14.21 -4.56 -6.04
CA ASP A 298 -12.81 -4.98 -6.13
C ASP A 298 -12.78 -6.39 -6.72
N PRO A 299 -12.34 -6.56 -7.98
CA PRO A 299 -11.77 -5.55 -8.89
C PRO A 299 -12.80 -4.56 -9.45
N THR A 300 -12.33 -3.51 -10.13
CA THR A 300 -13.18 -2.55 -10.85
C THR A 300 -12.55 -2.02 -12.13
N GLY A 301 -13.38 -1.76 -13.15
CA GLY A 301 -13.01 -1.03 -14.37
C GLY A 301 -13.31 0.48 -14.32
N ASN A 302 -13.82 0.97 -13.20
CA ASN A 302 -14.15 2.38 -13.06
C ASN A 302 -12.90 3.26 -13.21
N SER A 303 -13.03 4.32 -14.02
CA SER A 303 -11.97 5.32 -14.22
C SER A 303 -11.56 6.10 -12.97
N THR A 304 -12.27 5.92 -11.85
CA THR A 304 -11.94 6.48 -10.54
C THR A 304 -12.14 5.43 -9.44
N ILE A 305 -11.13 5.25 -8.60
CA ILE A 305 -11.14 4.37 -7.43
C ILE A 305 -11.08 5.23 -6.17
N ALA A 306 -11.96 4.98 -5.21
CA ALA A 306 -12.06 5.70 -3.95
C ALA A 306 -11.66 4.85 -2.74
N PHE A 307 -10.97 5.47 -1.79
CA PHE A 307 -10.58 4.91 -0.50
C PHE A 307 -11.11 5.80 0.63
N GLU A 308 -11.65 5.18 1.66
CA GLU A 308 -12.00 5.84 2.92
C GLU A 308 -10.76 5.91 3.82
N VAL A 309 -10.38 7.13 4.19
CA VAL A 309 -9.24 7.42 5.06
C VAL A 309 -9.77 8.03 6.35
N ILE A 310 -9.59 7.33 7.47
CA ILE A 310 -10.07 7.74 8.79
C ILE A 310 -8.89 7.93 9.74
N PHE A 311 -8.81 9.12 10.33
CA PHE A 311 -7.89 9.46 11.39
C PHE A 311 -8.52 9.20 12.77
N SER A 312 -7.73 8.89 13.80
CA SER A 312 -8.24 8.68 15.17
C SER A 312 -8.79 9.95 15.84
N GLU A 313 -8.45 11.12 15.30
CA GLU A 313 -8.95 12.43 15.70
C GLU A 313 -8.94 13.39 14.50
N ALA A 314 -9.55 14.57 14.64
CA ALA A 314 -9.63 15.54 13.57
C ALA A 314 -8.24 16.09 13.20
N VAL A 315 -7.94 16.19 11.90
CA VAL A 315 -6.67 16.68 11.35
C VAL A 315 -6.85 17.91 10.45
N THR A 316 -5.74 18.56 10.14
CA THR A 316 -5.63 19.67 9.19
C THR A 316 -4.41 19.48 8.29
N GLY A 317 -4.51 19.95 7.05
CA GLY A 317 -3.40 19.94 6.09
C GLY A 317 -3.19 18.64 5.31
N PHE A 318 -4.12 17.68 5.39
CA PHE A 318 -4.11 16.47 4.54
C PHE A 318 -4.62 16.81 3.15
N GLU A 319 -3.74 16.79 2.15
CA GLU A 319 -3.99 17.14 0.76
C GLU A 319 -3.56 16.02 -0.20
N ALA A 320 -3.76 16.22 -1.51
CA ALA A 320 -3.48 15.18 -2.52
C ALA A 320 -2.00 14.78 -2.60
N GLU A 321 -1.08 15.71 -2.32
CA GLU A 321 0.36 15.46 -2.34
C GLU A 321 0.84 14.54 -1.20
N ASP A 322 0.02 14.36 -0.15
CA ASP A 322 0.34 13.53 1.00
C ASP A 322 -0.04 12.04 0.78
N VAL A 323 -0.69 11.74 -0.34
CA VAL A 323 -1.08 10.39 -0.75
C VAL A 323 0.05 9.74 -1.53
N ASP A 324 0.61 8.67 -0.99
CA ASP A 324 1.64 7.88 -1.67
C ASP A 324 0.99 6.71 -2.45
N LEU A 325 1.18 6.74 -3.77
CA LEU A 325 0.70 5.74 -4.73
C LEU A 325 1.81 4.81 -5.25
N THR A 326 3.05 4.94 -4.75
CA THR A 326 4.22 4.21 -5.27
C THR A 326 4.14 2.69 -5.08
N GLY A 327 3.25 2.21 -4.20
CA GLY A 327 2.94 0.80 -4.06
C GLY A 327 2.04 0.23 -5.16
N SER A 328 1.49 1.06 -6.04
CA SER A 328 0.61 0.65 -7.14
C SER A 328 1.41 -0.06 -8.24
N THR A 329 0.78 -1.05 -8.88
CA THR A 329 1.38 -1.79 -10.01
C THR A 329 0.84 -1.34 -11.38
N ASP A 330 -0.27 -0.60 -11.42
CA ASP A 330 -0.73 0.05 -12.66
C ASP A 330 0.30 1.12 -13.08
N THR A 331 0.63 1.14 -14.37
CA THR A 331 1.67 2.01 -14.95
C THR A 331 1.12 3.32 -15.51
N GLY A 332 -0.18 3.55 -15.37
CA GLY A 332 -0.85 4.79 -15.74
C GLY A 332 -0.32 6.00 -14.95
N ASN A 333 -0.65 7.19 -15.44
CA ASN A 333 -0.28 8.42 -14.76
C ASN A 333 -1.27 8.68 -13.61
N LEU A 334 -1.08 7.95 -12.50
CA LEU A 334 -1.98 7.98 -11.36
C LEU A 334 -2.01 9.37 -10.70
N VAL A 335 -3.21 9.84 -10.39
CA VAL A 335 -3.46 11.13 -9.74
C VAL A 335 -4.43 10.92 -8.59
N ALA A 336 -3.99 11.25 -7.37
CA ALA A 336 -4.85 11.30 -6.19
C ALA A 336 -5.58 12.65 -6.09
N SER A 337 -6.77 12.62 -5.52
CA SER A 337 -7.53 13.78 -5.08
C SER A 337 -8.14 13.49 -3.71
N VAL A 338 -8.14 14.49 -2.83
CA VAL A 338 -8.60 14.35 -1.44
C VAL A 338 -9.84 15.20 -1.25
N SER A 339 -10.86 14.62 -0.62
CA SER A 339 -12.07 15.32 -0.19
C SER A 339 -12.46 14.90 1.23
N GLY A 340 -13.20 15.74 1.94
CA GLY A 340 -13.54 15.51 3.36
C GLY A 340 -12.93 16.56 4.27
N ALA A 341 -13.15 16.39 5.58
CA ALA A 341 -12.64 17.30 6.61
C ALA A 341 -12.76 16.65 8.00
N GLY A 342 -11.96 17.14 8.95
CA GLY A 342 -12.00 16.62 10.32
C GLY A 342 -11.22 15.32 10.39
N ASP A 343 -11.89 14.23 10.75
CA ASP A 343 -11.29 12.90 10.96
C ASP A 343 -11.57 11.91 9.81
N ALA A 344 -12.39 12.27 8.83
CA ALA A 344 -12.77 11.37 7.74
C ALA A 344 -12.61 12.03 6.35
N TYR A 345 -11.95 11.31 5.45
CA TYR A 345 -11.61 11.74 4.10
C TYR A 345 -11.89 10.63 3.08
N ILE A 346 -12.15 11.03 1.84
CA ILE A 346 -12.16 10.15 0.68
C ILE A 346 -10.98 10.54 -0.21
N VAL A 347 -10.10 9.57 -0.46
CA VAL A 347 -9.03 9.66 -1.46
C VAL A 347 -9.54 9.02 -2.74
N SER A 348 -9.68 9.79 -3.81
CA SER A 348 -10.04 9.29 -5.13
C SER A 348 -8.81 9.29 -6.04
N VAL A 349 -8.47 8.14 -6.60
CA VAL A 349 -7.37 7.91 -7.53
C VAL A 349 -7.94 7.76 -8.94
N SER A 350 -7.30 8.43 -9.90
CA SER A 350 -7.65 8.40 -11.33
C SER A 350 -6.39 8.26 -12.18
N GLY A 351 -6.54 8.08 -13.49
CA GLY A 351 -5.40 8.00 -14.42
C GLY A 351 -4.80 6.60 -14.58
N MET A 352 -5.50 5.57 -14.08
CA MET A 352 -5.19 4.17 -14.37
C MET A 352 -5.38 3.88 -15.85
N SER A 353 -4.51 3.06 -16.45
CA SER A 353 -4.58 2.79 -17.89
C SER A 353 -4.06 1.44 -18.36
N SER A 354 -3.31 0.71 -17.53
CA SER A 354 -2.67 -0.55 -17.96
C SER A 354 -3.19 -1.80 -17.25
N GLY A 355 -4.07 -1.62 -16.26
CA GLY A 355 -4.42 -2.66 -15.30
C GLY A 355 -3.38 -2.81 -14.20
N GLY A 356 -3.84 -3.15 -12.99
CA GLY A 356 -2.98 -3.38 -11.83
C GLY A 356 -3.59 -2.96 -10.51
N LEU A 357 -2.91 -3.29 -9.40
CA LEU A 357 -3.30 -2.84 -8.07
C LEU A 357 -3.07 -1.35 -7.95
N ILE A 358 -4.09 -0.64 -7.48
CA ILE A 358 -3.99 0.73 -7.00
C ILE A 358 -3.86 0.65 -5.49
N VAL A 359 -2.71 1.08 -4.97
CA VAL A 359 -2.37 1.04 -3.55
C VAL A 359 -2.25 2.47 -3.04
N VAL A 360 -2.97 2.78 -1.98
CA VAL A 360 -2.92 4.07 -1.29
C VAL A 360 -2.24 3.91 0.05
N SER A 361 -1.31 4.80 0.36
CA SER A 361 -0.75 4.92 1.70
C SER A 361 -0.60 6.38 2.13
N VAL A 362 -0.60 6.60 3.44
CA VAL A 362 -0.42 7.92 4.05
C VAL A 362 0.80 7.84 4.95
N ALA A 363 1.79 8.69 4.66
CA ALA A 363 3.06 8.72 5.39
C ALA A 363 2.94 9.43 6.74
N GLU A 364 3.90 9.15 7.63
CA GLU A 364 4.08 9.93 8.85
C GLU A 364 4.29 11.42 8.49
N GLY A 365 3.64 12.33 9.23
CA GLY A 365 3.71 13.76 8.97
C GLY A 365 2.77 14.30 7.88
N ALA A 366 2.00 13.44 7.20
CA ALA A 366 1.06 13.81 6.15
C ALA A 366 -0.05 14.80 6.59
N ALA A 367 -0.41 14.80 7.87
CA ALA A 367 -1.38 15.74 8.41
C ALA A 367 -1.05 16.10 9.86
N ASN A 368 -1.67 17.18 10.35
CA ASN A 368 -1.49 17.66 11.72
C ASN A 368 -2.77 17.52 12.52
N ALA A 369 -2.70 17.09 13.78
CA ALA A 369 -3.83 17.15 14.68
C ALA A 369 -4.44 18.57 14.69
N ALA A 370 -5.76 18.68 14.53
CA ALA A 370 -6.45 19.98 14.46
C ALA A 370 -6.37 20.76 15.78
N ALA A 371 -6.16 20.05 16.90
CA ALA A 371 -5.86 20.65 18.20
C ALA A 371 -4.44 21.25 18.29
N GLY A 372 -3.58 20.96 17.32
CA GLY A 372 -2.22 21.47 17.12
C GLY A 372 -1.12 20.48 17.52
N GLY A 373 0.02 20.53 16.81
CA GLY A 373 1.37 20.16 17.27
C GLY A 373 1.82 18.69 17.31
N ALA A 374 0.96 17.72 17.00
CA ALA A 374 1.39 16.35 16.68
C ALA A 374 1.14 16.05 15.20
N GLU A 375 2.15 15.46 14.57
CA GLU A 375 2.11 14.94 13.21
C GLU A 375 1.39 13.59 13.19
N THR A 376 0.80 13.24 12.05
CA THR A 376 0.12 11.95 11.86
C THR A 376 1.14 10.82 11.85
N GLU A 377 0.79 9.69 12.46
CA GLU A 377 1.53 8.44 12.33
C GLU A 377 1.36 7.82 10.93
N ALA A 378 2.29 6.95 10.53
CA ALA A 378 2.13 6.20 9.28
C ALA A 378 0.87 5.30 9.30
N SER A 379 0.30 5.05 8.12
CA SER A 379 -0.95 4.30 8.00
C SER A 379 -0.94 2.87 8.57
N LEU A 380 -2.01 2.54 9.30
CA LEU A 380 -2.37 1.19 9.73
C LEU A 380 -3.29 0.59 8.66
N ILE A 381 -2.71 -0.24 7.80
CA ILE A 381 -3.38 -0.79 6.61
C ILE A 381 -4.35 -1.91 7.03
N VAL A 382 -5.63 -1.76 6.66
CA VAL A 382 -6.64 -2.82 6.77
C VAL A 382 -7.07 -3.29 5.38
N ASP A 383 -7.38 -2.38 4.47
CA ASP A 383 -7.74 -2.70 3.08
C ASP A 383 -7.44 -1.52 2.12
N ALA A 384 -6.15 -1.31 1.82
CA ALA A 384 -5.66 -0.11 1.13
C ALA A 384 -5.29 -0.34 -0.34
N SER A 385 -5.84 -1.38 -0.96
CA SER A 385 -5.60 -1.70 -2.36
C SER A 385 -6.88 -2.10 -3.08
N VAL A 386 -7.02 -1.70 -4.34
CA VAL A 386 -8.10 -2.14 -5.23
C VAL A 386 -7.49 -2.51 -6.57
N LEU A 387 -7.94 -3.61 -7.17
CA LEU A 387 -7.48 -4.01 -8.49
C LEU A 387 -8.23 -3.25 -9.59
N TYR A 388 -7.50 -2.49 -10.40
CA TYR A 388 -8.02 -1.87 -11.62
C TYR A 388 -7.89 -2.81 -12.82
N ILE A 389 -8.98 -2.95 -13.58
CA ILE A 389 -9.06 -3.72 -14.82
C ILE A 389 -9.44 -2.74 -15.96
N PRO A 390 -8.56 -2.48 -16.93
CA PRO A 390 -8.86 -1.54 -18.00
C PRO A 390 -10.03 -2.07 -18.84
N GLN A 391 -10.89 -1.15 -19.29
CA GLN A 391 -11.92 -1.42 -20.28
C GLN A 391 -11.33 -1.08 -21.65
N LEU A 392 -11.26 -2.04 -22.56
CA LEU A 392 -10.63 -1.90 -23.86
C LEU A 392 -11.70 -1.88 -24.95
N ALA A 393 -11.59 -0.95 -25.91
CA ALA A 393 -12.48 -0.89 -27.05
C ALA A 393 -12.62 -2.25 -27.76
N PRO A 394 -13.83 -2.61 -28.23
CA PRO A 394 -13.98 -3.70 -29.17
C PRO A 394 -13.30 -3.33 -30.50
N THR A 395 -12.85 -4.34 -31.21
CA THR A 395 -12.43 -4.27 -32.62
C THR A 395 -13.45 -5.01 -33.49
N ALA A 396 -13.48 -4.70 -34.78
CA ALA A 396 -14.27 -5.47 -35.73
C ALA A 396 -13.64 -5.48 -37.12
N THR A 397 -13.73 -6.63 -37.79
CA THR A 397 -13.25 -6.82 -39.14
C THR A 397 -14.40 -6.87 -40.14
N ASN A 398 -14.10 -6.68 -41.42
CA ASN A 398 -15.05 -6.81 -42.52
C ASN A 398 -16.32 -5.92 -42.40
N LEU A 399 -16.21 -4.78 -41.71
CA LEU A 399 -17.28 -3.79 -41.60
C LEU A 399 -17.63 -3.12 -42.93
N VAL A 400 -16.73 -3.19 -43.92
CA VAL A 400 -16.93 -2.67 -45.27
C VAL A 400 -16.92 -3.82 -46.27
N GLN A 401 -18.00 -3.99 -47.02
CA GLN A 401 -18.18 -5.11 -47.95
C GLN A 401 -18.80 -4.65 -49.25
N ASN A 402 -18.43 -5.31 -50.36
CA ASN A 402 -19.07 -5.14 -51.67
C ASN A 402 -19.53 -6.52 -52.16
N ILE A 403 -20.84 -6.78 -52.11
CA ILE A 403 -21.42 -8.10 -52.40
C ILE A 403 -22.22 -8.05 -53.69
N GLN A 404 -21.86 -8.91 -54.63
CA GLN A 404 -22.61 -9.12 -55.87
C GLN A 404 -23.66 -10.21 -55.67
N TYR A 405 -24.88 -9.98 -56.16
CA TYR A 405 -25.95 -10.98 -56.05
C TYR A 405 -26.87 -11.01 -57.28
N GLU A 406 -27.42 -12.19 -57.60
CA GLU A 406 -28.36 -12.37 -58.71
C GLU A 406 -29.82 -12.46 -58.25
N LEU A 407 -30.17 -13.48 -57.44
CA LEU A 407 -31.53 -13.68 -56.90
C LEU A 407 -31.49 -14.51 -55.61
N GLY A 408 -32.41 -14.21 -54.70
CA GLY A 408 -32.61 -14.96 -53.45
C GLY A 408 -31.95 -14.30 -52.24
N PRO A 409 -32.06 -14.92 -51.05
CA PRO A 409 -31.34 -14.46 -49.86
C PRO A 409 -29.83 -14.37 -50.14
N VAL A 410 -29.23 -13.27 -49.71
CA VAL A 410 -27.82 -12.97 -49.91
C VAL A 410 -27.16 -13.00 -48.54
N ALA A 411 -26.24 -13.94 -48.35
CA ALA A 411 -25.42 -13.95 -47.15
C ALA A 411 -24.60 -12.65 -47.08
N ILE A 412 -24.64 -12.00 -45.93
CA ILE A 412 -23.71 -10.92 -45.63
C ILE A 412 -22.38 -11.59 -45.24
N GLY A 413 -21.24 -11.07 -45.70
CA GLY A 413 -19.95 -11.63 -45.33
C GLY A 413 -19.72 -11.52 -43.82
N ASP A 414 -18.95 -12.46 -43.25
CA ASP A 414 -18.76 -12.55 -41.80
C ASP A 414 -18.15 -11.25 -41.25
N ILE A 415 -18.90 -10.57 -40.38
CA ILE A 415 -18.39 -9.50 -39.53
C ILE A 415 -17.98 -10.16 -38.22
N THR A 416 -16.69 -10.07 -37.89
CA THR A 416 -16.15 -10.60 -36.65
C THR A 416 -15.77 -9.46 -35.73
N ILE A 417 -16.50 -9.35 -34.62
CA ILE A 417 -16.20 -8.46 -33.51
C ILE A 417 -15.27 -9.20 -32.55
N THR A 418 -14.29 -8.49 -31.99
CA THR A 418 -13.47 -8.98 -30.88
C THR A 418 -13.47 -7.94 -29.79
N ASP A 419 -13.41 -8.40 -28.56
CA ASP A 419 -13.35 -7.54 -27.39
C ASP A 419 -12.39 -8.18 -26.37
N PRO A 420 -11.23 -7.56 -26.11
CA PRO A 420 -10.27 -8.03 -25.14
C PRO A 420 -10.66 -7.50 -23.75
N ASN A 421 -11.63 -8.15 -23.13
CA ASN A 421 -11.94 -7.89 -21.73
C ASN A 421 -10.87 -8.50 -20.82
N ASP A 422 -10.42 -7.81 -19.77
CA ASP A 422 -9.22 -8.24 -19.04
C ASP A 422 -9.53 -9.24 -17.89
N SER A 423 -9.22 -10.55 -18.05
CA SER A 423 -9.30 -11.59 -17.00
C SER A 423 -8.02 -11.70 -16.16
N VAL A 424 -8.06 -11.43 -14.86
CA VAL A 424 -6.83 -11.50 -14.01
C VAL A 424 -6.90 -12.53 -12.89
N VAL A 425 -5.78 -13.23 -12.67
CA VAL A 425 -5.54 -14.02 -11.45
C VAL A 425 -4.96 -13.09 -10.39
N THR A 426 -5.60 -12.98 -9.23
CA THR A 426 -5.03 -12.24 -8.11
C THR A 426 -4.55 -13.18 -7.01
N THR A 427 -3.44 -12.80 -6.38
CA THR A 427 -2.94 -13.43 -5.17
C THR A 427 -1.95 -12.49 -4.48
N ALA A 428 -1.87 -12.57 -3.15
CA ALA A 428 -0.88 -11.84 -2.35
C ALA A 428 0.56 -12.33 -2.57
N GLN A 429 0.77 -13.37 -3.37
CA GLN A 429 2.09 -13.91 -3.69
C GLN A 429 2.64 -13.32 -4.99
N VAL A 430 3.94 -13.02 -5.01
CA VAL A 430 4.65 -12.68 -6.24
C VAL A 430 4.61 -13.88 -7.18
N ALA A 431 4.37 -13.64 -8.48
CA ALA A 431 4.41 -14.69 -9.48
C ALA A 431 5.76 -15.40 -9.44
N GLN A 432 5.73 -16.72 -9.45
CA GLN A 432 6.95 -17.53 -9.48
C GLN A 432 7.62 -17.46 -10.85
N TYR A 433 6.82 -17.30 -11.90
CA TYR A 433 7.26 -17.02 -13.26
C TYR A 433 6.53 -15.78 -13.78
N ASP A 434 7.27 -14.86 -14.39
CA ASP A 434 6.73 -13.63 -14.97
C ASP A 434 7.54 -13.25 -16.22
N PHE A 435 6.91 -13.45 -17.38
CA PHE A 435 7.48 -13.21 -18.71
C PHE A 435 6.85 -11.96 -19.34
N PRO A 436 7.65 -11.07 -19.98
CA PRO A 436 9.10 -11.14 -20.20
C PRO A 436 9.96 -10.54 -19.07
N ALA A 437 9.33 -10.07 -17.99
CA ALA A 437 9.94 -9.12 -17.06
C ALA A 437 11.08 -9.67 -16.20
N VAL A 438 11.14 -10.98 -15.94
CA VAL A 438 12.00 -11.49 -14.85
C VAL A 438 12.79 -12.78 -15.16
N HIS A 439 12.46 -13.56 -16.19
CA HIS A 439 13.05 -14.90 -16.39
C HIS A 439 13.42 -15.24 -17.86
N GLU A 440 14.47 -16.06 -18.04
CA GLU A 440 14.77 -16.77 -19.29
C GLU A 440 13.72 -17.87 -19.55
N ASP A 441 13.58 -18.36 -20.79
CA ASP A 441 12.47 -19.21 -21.31
C ASP A 441 12.17 -20.54 -20.56
N THR A 442 12.84 -20.86 -19.44
CA THR A 442 12.60 -22.09 -18.65
C THR A 442 12.87 -21.89 -17.16
N LEU A 443 11.89 -22.22 -16.31
CA LEU A 443 11.95 -22.24 -14.83
C LEU A 443 11.67 -23.65 -14.28
N PHE A 444 12.31 -24.05 -13.18
CA PHE A 444 12.01 -25.29 -12.43
C PHE A 444 11.18 -24.98 -11.16
N LEU A 445 10.00 -25.60 -11.01
CA LEU A 445 9.11 -25.38 -9.85
C LEU A 445 9.63 -26.09 -8.58
N THR A 446 9.47 -25.46 -7.40
CA THR A 446 9.74 -26.09 -6.09
C THR A 446 8.69 -25.65 -5.05
N PRO A 447 8.13 -26.55 -4.21
CA PRO A 447 8.32 -28.01 -4.15
C PRO A 447 7.44 -28.78 -5.16
N ASP A 448 7.75 -30.06 -5.35
CA ASP A 448 7.12 -31.05 -6.23
C ASP A 448 5.57 -30.90 -6.35
N PRO A 449 5.04 -30.51 -7.52
CA PRO A 449 3.61 -30.37 -7.77
C PRO A 449 2.83 -31.68 -7.76
N ASP A 450 3.43 -32.86 -7.59
CA ASP A 450 2.71 -34.15 -7.50
C ASP A 450 1.90 -34.32 -6.20
N THR A 451 1.83 -33.26 -5.38
CA THR A 451 0.79 -33.06 -4.37
C THR A 451 -0.45 -32.42 -5.03
N ASP A 452 -1.61 -32.31 -4.40
CA ASP A 452 -2.81 -31.67 -5.03
C ASP A 452 -2.67 -30.13 -5.13
N ALA A 453 -1.46 -29.70 -5.45
CA ALA A 453 -0.93 -28.38 -5.24
C ALA A 453 -1.71 -27.35 -6.08
N GLY A 454 -1.95 -27.70 -7.35
CA GLY A 454 -2.64 -26.81 -8.26
C GLY A 454 -1.80 -25.59 -8.64
N PHE A 455 -2.15 -24.95 -9.74
CA PHE A 455 -1.48 -23.76 -10.22
C PHE A 455 -2.50 -22.71 -10.65
N ALA A 456 -2.05 -21.47 -10.75
CA ALA A 456 -2.79 -20.41 -11.39
C ALA A 456 -1.91 -19.74 -12.44
N ILE A 457 -2.48 -19.44 -13.59
CA ILE A 457 -1.80 -18.79 -14.70
C ILE A 457 -2.65 -17.64 -15.25
N ASP A 458 -1.99 -16.53 -15.54
CA ASP A 458 -2.55 -15.40 -16.29
C ASP A 458 -1.70 -15.20 -17.55
N LEU A 459 -2.32 -15.39 -18.70
CA LEU A 459 -1.72 -15.31 -20.03
C LEU A 459 -2.34 -14.14 -20.80
N ALA A 460 -1.50 -13.34 -21.45
CA ALA A 460 -1.92 -12.41 -22.50
C ALA A 460 -1.19 -12.77 -23.80
N PHE A 461 -1.94 -13.02 -24.87
CA PHE A 461 -1.39 -13.44 -26.16
C PHE A 461 -2.26 -12.99 -27.33
N GLN A 462 -1.72 -12.97 -28.53
CA GLN A 462 -2.40 -12.56 -29.77
C GLN A 462 -2.11 -13.62 -30.85
N PRO A 463 -3.07 -14.50 -31.18
CA PRO A 463 -2.88 -15.53 -32.21
C PRO A 463 -2.76 -14.89 -33.60
N SER A 464 -1.86 -15.36 -34.46
CA SER A 464 -1.75 -14.93 -35.86
C SER A 464 -2.54 -15.83 -36.80
N GLY A 465 -2.61 -15.48 -38.10
CA GLY A 465 -3.35 -16.24 -39.10
C GLY A 465 -2.93 -17.69 -39.39
N PHE A 466 -1.87 -18.22 -38.76
CA PHE A 466 -1.53 -19.65 -38.80
C PHE A 466 -1.83 -20.38 -37.48
N ASP A 467 -2.24 -19.64 -36.44
CA ASP A 467 -2.51 -20.19 -35.11
C ASP A 467 -3.93 -20.82 -35.00
N ASP A 468 -4.73 -20.75 -36.07
CA ASP A 468 -6.08 -21.33 -36.17
C ASP A 468 -6.10 -22.73 -36.82
N PHE A 469 -4.95 -23.31 -37.13
CA PHE A 469 -4.85 -24.59 -37.82
C PHE A 469 -4.04 -25.63 -37.04
N GLY A 470 -4.65 -26.80 -36.81
CA GLY A 470 -4.00 -27.92 -36.14
C GLY A 470 -3.83 -27.66 -34.65
N THR A 471 -2.75 -28.19 -34.06
CA THR A 471 -2.44 -28.03 -32.64
C THR A 471 -1.32 -27.02 -32.47
N VAL A 472 -1.58 -25.92 -31.76
CA VAL A 472 -0.64 -24.83 -31.52
C VAL A 472 -0.42 -24.67 -30.02
N ARG A 473 0.83 -24.56 -29.59
CA ARG A 473 1.20 -24.48 -28.17
C ARG A 473 1.30 -23.02 -27.74
N VAL A 474 0.46 -22.60 -26.79
CA VAL A 474 0.52 -21.26 -26.19
C VAL A 474 1.44 -21.26 -24.97
N ALA A 475 1.18 -22.18 -24.04
CA ALA A 475 1.98 -22.37 -22.83
C ALA A 475 1.93 -23.83 -22.38
N GLU A 476 3.01 -24.32 -21.78
CA GLU A 476 3.16 -25.68 -21.28
C GLU A 476 3.86 -25.64 -19.92
N ILE A 477 3.40 -26.49 -19.00
CA ILE A 477 3.99 -26.76 -17.69
C ILE A 477 4.20 -28.27 -17.59
N GLY A 478 5.45 -28.70 -17.49
CA GLY A 478 5.84 -30.11 -17.45
C GLY A 478 6.13 -30.68 -18.84
N GLY A 479 7.33 -31.22 -19.00
CA GLY A 479 7.92 -31.64 -20.29
C GLY A 479 7.62 -33.08 -20.73
N THR A 480 8.66 -33.80 -21.16
CA THR A 480 8.60 -34.93 -22.13
C THR A 480 7.86 -36.23 -21.71
N SER A 481 7.17 -36.27 -20.57
CA SER A 481 6.58 -37.52 -20.03
C SER A 481 5.15 -37.38 -19.48
N ASN A 482 4.89 -36.38 -18.64
CA ASN A 482 3.56 -35.92 -18.20
C ASN A 482 3.61 -34.40 -17.99
N GLY A 483 2.46 -33.74 -17.86
CA GLY A 483 2.41 -32.28 -17.83
C GLY A 483 1.01 -31.75 -18.11
N MET A 484 0.96 -30.44 -18.33
CA MET A 484 -0.25 -29.70 -18.66
C MET A 484 0.08 -28.54 -19.58
N GLY A 485 -0.91 -28.01 -20.28
CA GLY A 485 -0.69 -26.84 -21.11
C GLY A 485 -1.97 -26.24 -21.62
N ILE A 486 -1.80 -25.06 -22.21
CA ILE A 486 -2.81 -24.34 -22.97
C ILE A 486 -2.43 -24.46 -24.45
N TYR A 487 -3.33 -25.06 -25.22
CA TYR A 487 -3.15 -25.30 -26.64
C TYR A 487 -4.31 -24.67 -27.43
N LEU A 488 -4.04 -24.13 -28.61
CA LEU A 488 -5.08 -23.84 -29.59
C LEU A 488 -5.23 -25.09 -30.47
N ILE A 489 -6.43 -25.66 -30.50
CA ILE A 489 -6.77 -26.75 -31.42
C ILE A 489 -7.76 -26.17 -32.41
N ASP A 490 -7.30 -25.99 -33.64
CA ASP A 490 -8.02 -25.28 -34.70
C ASP A 490 -8.56 -23.91 -34.19
N GLY A 491 -7.67 -23.15 -33.51
CA GLY A 491 -7.97 -21.83 -32.94
C GLY A 491 -8.73 -21.82 -31.60
N ILE A 492 -9.23 -22.97 -31.12
CA ILE A 492 -9.95 -23.05 -29.83
C ILE A 492 -8.96 -23.33 -28.68
N PRO A 493 -8.89 -22.49 -27.63
CA PRO A 493 -8.06 -22.73 -26.46
C PRO A 493 -8.57 -23.92 -25.65
N HIS A 494 -7.67 -24.85 -25.36
CA HIS A 494 -7.91 -26.03 -24.55
C HIS A 494 -6.89 -26.10 -23.42
N PHE A 495 -7.37 -26.39 -22.21
CA PHE A 495 -6.52 -26.91 -21.14
C PHE A 495 -6.38 -28.40 -21.31
N ILE A 496 -5.14 -28.88 -21.41
CA ILE A 496 -4.84 -30.30 -21.58
C ILE A 496 -3.87 -30.71 -20.50
N SER A 497 -4.10 -31.87 -19.88
CA SER A 497 -3.17 -32.42 -18.90
C SER A 497 -3.16 -33.94 -18.92
N LYS A 498 -2.01 -34.50 -18.53
CA LYS A 498 -1.70 -35.93 -18.53
C LYS A 498 -0.97 -36.31 -17.25
N MET A 499 -1.23 -37.53 -16.78
CA MET A 499 -0.61 -38.10 -15.59
C MET A 499 0.09 -39.44 -15.84
N GLU A 500 1.05 -39.78 -14.99
CA GLU A 500 1.66 -41.12 -14.88
C GLU A 500 2.48 -41.62 -16.10
N SER A 501 2.88 -40.73 -17.02
CA SER A 501 3.94 -41.01 -18.02
C SER A 501 3.72 -42.22 -18.96
N ASN A 502 2.49 -42.47 -19.41
CA ASN A 502 2.21 -43.57 -20.35
C ASN A 502 2.17 -43.07 -21.81
N VAL A 503 2.91 -43.72 -22.70
CA VAL A 503 3.25 -43.22 -24.05
C VAL A 503 2.05 -43.17 -25.02
N ASN A 504 0.91 -43.77 -24.66
CA ASN A 504 -0.30 -43.85 -25.50
C ASN A 504 -1.55 -43.24 -24.83
N ASP A 505 -1.40 -42.63 -23.65
CA ASP A 505 -2.53 -41.99 -22.98
C ASP A 505 -2.69 -40.59 -23.64
N ILE A 506 -3.78 -40.45 -24.40
CA ILE A 506 -4.31 -39.22 -25.01
C ILE A 506 -5.72 -38.99 -24.47
N PRO A 507 -6.20 -37.73 -24.40
CA PRO A 507 -7.60 -37.47 -24.04
C PRO A 507 -8.56 -38.23 -24.94
N SER A 508 -9.59 -38.85 -24.35
CA SER A 508 -10.57 -39.62 -25.11
C SER A 508 -11.42 -38.76 -26.07
N SER A 509 -11.46 -37.45 -25.83
CA SER A 509 -12.06 -36.44 -26.71
C SER A 509 -11.50 -35.03 -26.41
N LEU A 510 -11.89 -34.04 -27.21
CA LEU A 510 -11.59 -32.61 -26.94
C LEU A 510 -12.45 -32.00 -25.82
N ASN A 511 -13.28 -32.81 -25.15
CA ASN A 511 -14.02 -32.43 -23.95
C ASN A 511 -14.07 -33.63 -22.99
N ASP A 512 -12.93 -33.88 -22.38
CA ASP A 512 -12.68 -34.97 -21.45
C ASP A 512 -12.35 -34.44 -20.05
N THR A 513 -13.28 -34.61 -19.12
CA THR A 513 -13.15 -34.15 -17.73
C THR A 513 -12.93 -35.33 -16.76
N ASP A 514 -12.54 -36.50 -17.27
CA ASP A 514 -12.37 -37.74 -16.49
C ASP A 514 -10.97 -38.32 -16.63
N TRP A 515 -10.22 -38.32 -15.52
CA TRP A 515 -8.86 -38.86 -15.42
C TRP A 515 -8.76 -40.40 -15.54
N SER A 516 -9.85 -41.11 -15.83
CA SER A 516 -9.87 -42.58 -15.90
C SER A 516 -8.81 -43.13 -16.86
N ASP A 517 -8.61 -42.48 -18.01
CA ASP A 517 -7.57 -42.84 -18.98
C ASP A 517 -6.21 -42.18 -18.70
N GLY A 518 -6.13 -41.30 -17.71
CA GLY A 518 -4.92 -40.59 -17.32
C GLY A 518 -4.79 -39.18 -17.91
N ASN A 519 -5.79 -38.68 -18.64
CA ASN A 519 -5.76 -37.36 -19.26
C ASN A 519 -7.06 -36.59 -18.99
N VAL A 520 -6.99 -35.28 -19.18
CA VAL A 520 -8.16 -34.40 -19.33
C VAL A 520 -7.89 -33.41 -20.45
N CYS A 521 -8.96 -33.01 -21.12
CA CYS A 521 -8.96 -31.96 -22.13
C CYS A 521 -10.22 -31.14 -21.96
N VAL A 522 -10.08 -29.88 -21.57
CA VAL A 522 -11.20 -28.98 -21.33
C VAL A 522 -11.13 -27.84 -22.33
N PRO A 523 -12.14 -27.67 -23.21
CA PRO A 523 -12.23 -26.50 -24.05
C PRO A 523 -12.52 -25.28 -23.17
N LEU A 524 -11.70 -24.25 -23.27
CA LEU A 524 -11.84 -23.02 -22.49
C LEU A 524 -12.81 -22.03 -23.16
N THR A 525 -13.20 -22.32 -24.40
CA THR A 525 -14.23 -21.61 -25.14
C THR A 525 -14.94 -22.61 -26.08
N GLU A 526 -16.15 -22.27 -26.56
CA GLU A 526 -16.88 -23.13 -27.50
C GLU A 526 -16.55 -22.87 -28.99
N VAL A 527 -15.83 -21.79 -29.31
CA VAL A 527 -15.45 -21.40 -30.69
C VAL A 527 -14.02 -20.85 -30.71
N ALA A 528 -13.40 -20.83 -31.90
CA ALA A 528 -12.05 -20.34 -32.07
C ALA A 528 -11.88 -18.87 -31.64
N LEU A 529 -10.69 -18.52 -31.16
CA LEU A 529 -10.30 -17.15 -30.88
C LEU A 529 -10.16 -16.38 -32.20
N ALA A 530 -10.46 -15.08 -32.15
CA ALA A 530 -10.21 -14.21 -33.28
C ALA A 530 -8.71 -14.05 -33.53
N LEU A 531 -8.33 -14.07 -34.80
CA LEU A 531 -6.94 -13.90 -35.24
C LEU A 531 -6.54 -12.43 -35.18
N ASP A 532 -5.27 -12.19 -34.91
CA ASP A 532 -4.62 -10.89 -34.79
C ASP A 532 -5.26 -9.99 -33.71
N GLU A 533 -5.90 -10.58 -32.70
CA GLU A 533 -6.54 -9.83 -31.60
C GLU A 533 -6.00 -10.24 -30.23
N PRO A 534 -5.86 -9.32 -29.26
CA PRO A 534 -5.43 -9.66 -27.92
C PRO A 534 -6.42 -10.60 -27.22
N VAL A 535 -5.87 -11.61 -26.55
CA VAL A 535 -6.60 -12.57 -25.74
C VAL A 535 -5.98 -12.59 -24.35
N GLN A 536 -6.82 -12.48 -23.33
CA GLN A 536 -6.41 -12.72 -21.96
C GLN A 536 -7.07 -14.00 -21.44
N LEU A 537 -6.27 -14.85 -20.81
CA LEU A 537 -6.72 -16.11 -20.25
C LEU A 537 -6.23 -16.23 -18.81
N ALA A 538 -7.17 -16.31 -17.87
CA ALA A 538 -6.91 -16.65 -16.48
C ALA A 538 -7.37 -18.09 -16.23
N VAL A 539 -6.51 -18.91 -15.64
CA VAL A 539 -6.82 -20.30 -15.28
C VAL A 539 -6.30 -20.59 -13.88
N VAL A 540 -7.14 -21.24 -13.08
CA VAL A 540 -6.82 -21.80 -11.76
C VAL A 540 -7.16 -23.29 -11.82
N SER A 541 -6.17 -24.17 -11.71
CA SER A 541 -6.34 -25.62 -11.81
C SER A 541 -5.87 -26.32 -10.55
N SER A 542 -6.57 -27.36 -10.15
CA SER A 542 -6.13 -28.42 -9.23
C SER A 542 -6.32 -29.79 -9.90
N LEU A 543 -6.13 -30.90 -9.16
CA LEU A 543 -6.44 -32.24 -9.67
C LEU A 543 -7.95 -32.52 -9.74
N ASP A 544 -8.75 -31.78 -8.98
CA ASP A 544 -10.19 -31.99 -8.83
C ASP A 544 -11.05 -30.94 -9.56
N SER A 545 -10.48 -29.80 -9.96
CA SER A 545 -11.22 -28.72 -10.60
C SER A 545 -10.37 -27.84 -11.50
N LEU A 546 -10.98 -27.35 -12.57
CA LEU A 546 -10.44 -26.30 -13.42
C LEU A 546 -11.39 -25.11 -13.39
N THR A 547 -10.93 -23.94 -12.95
CA THR A 547 -11.66 -22.67 -13.05
C THR A 547 -10.95 -21.77 -14.04
N PHE A 548 -11.67 -21.16 -14.96
CA PHE A 548 -11.08 -20.29 -15.97
C PHE A 548 -11.98 -19.11 -16.34
N SER A 549 -11.37 -18.07 -16.87
CA SER A 549 -12.00 -16.93 -17.51
C SER A 549 -11.17 -16.57 -18.74
N VAL A 550 -11.83 -16.39 -19.86
CA VAL A 550 -11.24 -15.92 -21.12
C VAL A 550 -11.80 -14.54 -21.36
N ASN A 551 -10.99 -13.59 -21.78
CA ASN A 551 -11.37 -12.22 -22.10
C ASN A 551 -12.45 -11.64 -21.15
N GLY A 552 -12.18 -11.63 -19.85
CA GLY A 552 -13.04 -11.12 -18.78
C GLY A 552 -14.44 -11.74 -18.68
N PHE A 553 -14.76 -12.82 -19.40
CA PHE A 553 -16.03 -13.51 -19.25
C PHE A 553 -16.18 -14.11 -17.85
N GLY A 554 -17.42 -14.28 -17.38
CA GLY A 554 -17.71 -14.88 -16.07
C GLY A 554 -16.97 -16.21 -15.87
N GLN A 555 -16.49 -16.47 -14.65
CA GLN A 555 -15.68 -17.67 -14.40
C GLN A 555 -16.50 -18.93 -14.67
N THR A 556 -15.90 -19.89 -15.37
CA THR A 556 -16.43 -21.24 -15.53
C THR A 556 -15.62 -22.18 -14.68
N THR A 557 -16.28 -22.99 -13.85
CA THR A 557 -15.64 -24.05 -13.06
C THR A 557 -16.10 -25.41 -13.58
N VAL A 558 -15.14 -26.25 -13.94
CA VAL A 558 -15.33 -27.64 -14.39
C VAL A 558 -14.78 -28.57 -13.31
N GLU A 559 -15.58 -29.54 -12.87
CA GLU A 559 -15.11 -30.61 -11.98
C GLU A 559 -14.35 -31.66 -12.80
N LEU A 560 -13.17 -32.03 -12.32
CA LEU A 560 -12.34 -33.09 -12.89
C LEU A 560 -12.52 -34.36 -12.03
N THR A 561 -12.89 -35.47 -12.66
CA THR A 561 -13.34 -36.67 -11.94
C THR A 561 -12.48 -37.89 -12.24
N GLY A 562 -12.72 -39.01 -11.55
CA GLY A 562 -12.14 -40.31 -11.91
C GLY A 562 -10.64 -40.51 -11.66
N ARG A 563 -9.93 -39.57 -10.99
CA ARG A 563 -8.46 -39.68 -10.76
C ARG A 563 -8.02 -40.91 -9.97
N GLY A 564 -8.87 -41.43 -9.08
CA GLY A 564 -8.53 -42.57 -8.24
C GLY A 564 -7.35 -42.28 -7.31
N THR A 565 -6.21 -42.94 -7.54
CA THR A 565 -4.96 -42.76 -6.77
C THR A 565 -3.82 -42.15 -7.60
N ARG A 566 -4.12 -41.66 -8.81
CA ARG A 566 -3.13 -40.98 -9.67
C ARG A 566 -2.77 -39.62 -9.05
N GLY A 567 -1.52 -39.19 -9.23
CA GLY A 567 -1.05 -37.91 -8.67
C GLY A 567 0.18 -37.31 -9.33
N ASN A 568 0.86 -38.03 -10.23
CA ASN A 568 2.03 -37.51 -10.93
C ASN A 568 1.64 -36.79 -12.22
N TRP A 569 1.62 -35.45 -12.22
CA TRP A 569 1.00 -34.63 -13.27
C TRP A 569 1.84 -33.45 -13.76
N SER A 570 2.91 -33.05 -13.07
CA SER A 570 3.69 -31.85 -13.44
C SER A 570 4.96 -32.09 -14.26
N GLY A 571 5.32 -33.34 -14.49
CA GLY A 571 6.35 -33.70 -15.46
C GLY A 571 7.77 -33.45 -14.95
N ASP A 572 8.50 -32.61 -15.67
CA ASP A 572 9.85 -32.15 -15.32
C ASP A 572 9.85 -30.78 -14.62
N ASP A 573 8.68 -30.31 -14.20
CA ASP A 573 8.45 -29.04 -13.53
C ASP A 573 8.96 -27.83 -14.32
N SER A 574 9.05 -27.93 -15.65
CA SER A 574 9.47 -26.85 -16.53
C SER A 574 8.30 -26.08 -17.12
N ILE A 575 8.37 -24.74 -17.16
CA ILE A 575 7.42 -23.90 -17.92
C ILE A 575 8.02 -23.49 -19.26
N ARG A 576 7.21 -23.54 -20.33
CA ARG A 576 7.52 -23.06 -21.68
C ARG A 576 6.37 -22.22 -22.20
N VAL A 577 6.67 -21.08 -22.82
CA VAL A 577 5.67 -20.13 -23.33
C VAL A 577 6.04 -19.73 -24.77
N GLY A 578 5.05 -19.64 -25.66
CA GLY A 578 5.22 -19.13 -27.02
C GLY A 578 6.20 -19.92 -27.90
N GLN A 579 7.08 -19.20 -28.61
CA GLN A 579 7.97 -19.69 -29.68
C GLN A 579 9.14 -20.58 -29.24
N ASN A 580 9.08 -21.23 -28.07
CA ASN A 580 10.22 -21.96 -27.52
C ASN A 580 10.83 -22.94 -28.55
N ILE A 581 12.07 -22.63 -28.97
CA ILE A 581 12.84 -23.30 -30.04
C ILE A 581 13.55 -24.57 -29.54
N ASP A 582 13.60 -24.78 -28.23
CA ASP A 582 14.16 -25.99 -27.64
C ASP A 582 13.13 -27.10 -27.76
N GLY A 583 13.31 -27.96 -28.78
CA GLY A 583 12.41 -29.05 -29.19
C GLY A 583 12.14 -30.17 -28.17
N GLY A 584 12.08 -29.87 -26.87
CA GLY A 584 11.36 -30.68 -25.89
C GLY A 584 9.88 -30.64 -26.23
N ARG A 585 9.36 -31.75 -26.78
CA ARG A 585 7.94 -31.95 -27.04
C ARG A 585 7.32 -32.58 -25.80
N GLY A 586 6.27 -31.95 -25.29
CA GLY A 586 5.70 -32.11 -23.96
C GLY A 586 4.99 -33.41 -23.65
N GLY A 587 5.54 -34.60 -23.94
CA GLY A 587 5.11 -35.85 -23.30
C GLY A 587 3.65 -36.31 -23.49
N LEU A 588 2.79 -35.52 -24.13
CA LEU A 588 1.34 -35.73 -24.23
C LEU A 588 0.98 -36.79 -25.29
N GLY A 589 1.97 -37.46 -25.89
CA GLY A 589 1.78 -38.56 -26.84
C GLY A 589 1.62 -38.09 -28.29
N ALA A 590 1.59 -39.06 -29.21
CA ALA A 590 1.28 -38.85 -30.62
C ALA A 590 0.07 -39.74 -30.96
N ASP A 591 -0.92 -39.16 -31.64
CA ASP A 591 -1.93 -39.95 -32.35
C ASP A 591 -1.75 -39.77 -33.85
N ASP A 592 -1.09 -40.74 -34.48
CA ASP A 592 -0.90 -40.86 -35.92
C ASP A 592 -2.24 -40.93 -36.70
N GLN A 593 -3.40 -40.99 -36.01
CA GLN A 593 -4.75 -41.18 -36.54
C GLN A 593 -5.83 -40.18 -36.05
N GLY A 594 -5.64 -39.28 -35.07
CA GLY A 594 -6.73 -38.39 -34.62
C GLY A 594 -6.60 -37.54 -33.32
N ILE A 595 -7.62 -36.69 -33.12
CA ILE A 595 -7.98 -35.82 -31.96
C ILE A 595 -6.93 -34.79 -31.48
N PHE A 596 -5.72 -35.18 -31.09
CA PHE A 596 -4.68 -34.27 -30.56
C PHE A 596 -3.27 -34.83 -30.85
N ASP A 597 -2.38 -34.00 -31.38
CA ASP A 597 -1.01 -34.40 -31.72
C ASP A 597 0.01 -33.37 -31.18
N ASP A 598 0.52 -33.60 -29.96
CA ASP A 598 1.60 -32.78 -29.39
C ASP A 598 2.92 -32.96 -30.14
N VAL A 599 3.16 -34.15 -30.72
CA VAL A 599 4.35 -34.39 -31.54
C VAL A 599 4.30 -33.56 -32.82
N GLY A 600 3.13 -33.41 -33.45
CA GLY A 600 2.92 -32.57 -34.64
C GLY A 600 2.68 -31.09 -34.35
N SER A 601 2.54 -30.69 -33.08
CA SER A 601 2.14 -29.33 -32.73
C SER A 601 3.14 -28.25 -33.18
N PHE A 602 2.58 -27.09 -33.55
CA PHE A 602 3.34 -25.91 -33.95
C PHE A 602 3.59 -24.99 -32.74
N PRO A 603 4.75 -24.31 -32.68
CA PRO A 603 4.88 -23.15 -31.80
C PRO A 603 3.89 -22.07 -32.26
N MET A 604 3.32 -21.34 -31.31
CA MET A 604 2.51 -20.17 -31.64
C MET A 604 3.32 -19.17 -32.47
N GLU A 605 2.82 -18.83 -33.66
CA GLU A 605 3.46 -17.83 -34.53
C GLU A 605 3.17 -16.42 -34.04
N GLY A 606 1.95 -16.20 -33.52
CA GLY A 606 1.56 -15.00 -32.81
C GLY A 606 2.38 -14.72 -31.55
N VAL A 607 2.01 -13.65 -30.84
CA VAL A 607 2.82 -13.13 -29.73
C VAL A 607 2.18 -13.45 -28.39
N VAL A 608 2.92 -14.09 -27.49
CA VAL A 608 2.59 -14.09 -26.06
C VAL A 608 3.26 -12.87 -25.44
N SER A 609 2.46 -11.90 -25.02
CA SER A 609 2.94 -10.62 -24.46
C SER A 609 3.14 -10.69 -22.95
N ARG A 610 2.43 -11.59 -22.26
CA ARG A 610 2.57 -11.82 -20.82
C ARG A 610 2.26 -13.26 -20.45
N ALA A 611 3.04 -13.81 -19.52
CA ALA A 611 2.69 -15.05 -18.83
C ALA A 611 3.13 -14.98 -17.37
N ARG A 612 2.18 -15.08 -16.45
CA ARG A 612 2.40 -15.09 -14.99
C ARG A 612 1.92 -16.41 -14.40
N LEU A 613 2.78 -17.12 -13.68
CA LEU A 613 2.46 -18.40 -13.04
C LEU A 613 2.65 -18.33 -11.52
N TRP A 614 1.69 -18.92 -10.81
CA TRP A 614 1.77 -19.19 -9.37
C TRP A 614 1.50 -20.67 -9.09
N HIS A 615 2.23 -21.24 -8.13
CA HIS A 615 2.07 -22.61 -7.67
C HIS A 615 1.93 -22.62 -6.13
N ALA A 616 0.85 -23.19 -5.61
CA ALA A 616 0.57 -23.33 -4.17
C ALA A 616 0.23 -24.79 -3.84
N VAL A 617 0.05 -25.18 -2.56
CA VAL A 617 -0.27 -26.58 -2.18
C VAL A 617 -1.77 -26.93 -2.19
N ASP A 618 -2.61 -25.94 -2.49
CA ASP A 618 -4.02 -26.06 -2.84
C ASP A 618 -4.33 -24.89 -3.79
N ALA A 619 -5.21 -25.06 -4.77
CA ALA A 619 -5.62 -23.96 -5.67
C ALA A 619 -6.53 -22.90 -5.00
N GLY A 620 -6.99 -23.17 -3.77
CA GLY A 620 -7.90 -22.32 -3.00
C GLY A 620 -7.45 -20.89 -2.62
N PRO A 621 -6.15 -20.51 -2.56
CA PRO A 621 -5.75 -19.12 -2.34
C PRO A 621 -5.78 -18.30 -3.63
N PHE A 622 -6.02 -18.91 -4.79
CA PHE A 622 -6.17 -18.21 -6.05
C PHE A 622 -7.65 -17.96 -6.35
N ALA A 623 -7.91 -16.77 -6.87
CA ALA A 623 -9.22 -16.41 -7.39
C ALA A 623 -9.05 -15.72 -8.73
N ILE A 624 -9.96 -16.02 -9.64
CA ILE A 624 -10.09 -15.31 -10.90
C ILE A 624 -11.06 -14.18 -10.67
N PHE A 625 -10.56 -12.98 -10.92
CA PHE A 625 -11.34 -11.78 -10.87
C PHE A 625 -11.51 -11.31 -12.31
N ALA A 626 -12.70 -11.57 -12.83
CA ALA A 626 -13.16 -11.03 -14.09
C ALA A 626 -13.92 -9.72 -13.82
N ALA A 627 -13.92 -8.78 -14.76
CA ALA A 627 -14.77 -7.59 -14.67
C ALA A 627 -16.24 -8.03 -14.42
N SER A 628 -16.93 -7.28 -13.55
CA SER A 628 -18.21 -7.73 -12.98
C SER A 628 -19.45 -7.42 -13.82
N SER A 629 -19.38 -7.76 -15.11
CA SER A 629 -20.49 -8.12 -16.01
C SER A 629 -19.84 -8.47 -17.35
N PRO A 630 -20.23 -9.55 -18.07
CA PRO A 630 -19.78 -9.70 -19.43
C PRO A 630 -20.20 -8.46 -20.23
N GLU A 631 -19.26 -7.78 -20.86
CA GLU A 631 -19.51 -6.62 -21.71
C GLU A 631 -20.48 -7.03 -22.84
N GLU A 632 -21.53 -6.23 -23.03
CA GLU A 632 -22.54 -6.46 -24.05
C GLU A 632 -22.28 -5.51 -25.21
N VAL A 633 -21.92 -6.07 -26.38
CA VAL A 633 -21.80 -5.28 -27.59
C VAL A 633 -23.15 -5.24 -28.31
N THR A 634 -23.50 -4.07 -28.81
CA THR A 634 -24.65 -3.82 -29.65
C THR A 634 -24.22 -3.71 -31.11
N ALA A 635 -24.57 -4.71 -31.92
CA ALA A 635 -24.48 -4.60 -33.38
C ALA A 635 -25.78 -4.03 -33.94
N THR A 636 -25.66 -3.08 -34.86
CA THR A 636 -26.79 -2.51 -35.59
C THR A 636 -26.50 -2.49 -37.09
N LEU A 637 -27.45 -3.01 -37.88
CA LEU A 637 -27.43 -2.91 -39.34
C LEU A 637 -28.60 -2.01 -39.76
N SER A 638 -28.30 -0.92 -40.47
CA SER A 638 -29.28 0.08 -40.89
C SER A 638 -29.44 0.07 -42.40
N LEU A 639 -30.60 -0.42 -42.85
CA LEU A 639 -31.03 -0.46 -44.23
C LEU A 639 -32.04 0.67 -44.50
N THR A 640 -32.01 1.28 -45.69
CA THR A 640 -33.07 2.23 -46.07
C THR A 640 -34.42 1.50 -46.17
N PRO A 641 -35.48 1.95 -45.47
CA PRO A 641 -36.78 1.29 -45.52
C PRO A 641 -37.32 1.15 -46.94
N GLY A 642 -37.64 -0.09 -47.33
CA GLY A 642 -38.16 -0.40 -48.67
C GLY A 642 -37.11 -0.78 -49.71
N GLU A 643 -35.82 -0.84 -49.36
CA GLU A 643 -34.74 -1.33 -50.25
C GLU A 643 -34.45 -2.84 -50.10
N GLY A 644 -35.24 -3.54 -49.29
CA GLY A 644 -35.12 -4.97 -49.01
C GLY A 644 -35.53 -5.24 -47.56
N ASP A 645 -35.26 -6.46 -47.08
CA ASP A 645 -35.41 -6.84 -45.67
C ASP A 645 -34.16 -7.58 -45.17
N LEU A 646 -34.00 -7.75 -43.86
CA LEU A 646 -32.97 -8.60 -43.23
C LEU A 646 -33.62 -9.77 -42.49
N THR A 647 -32.95 -10.92 -42.45
CA THR A 647 -33.40 -12.06 -41.63
C THR A 647 -33.18 -11.81 -40.13
N GLU A 648 -33.97 -12.50 -39.30
CA GLU A 648 -33.88 -12.44 -37.83
C GLU A 648 -33.29 -13.76 -37.28
N PRO A 649 -31.96 -13.95 -37.32
CA PRO A 649 -31.33 -15.08 -36.65
C PRO A 649 -31.53 -15.01 -35.14
N THR A 650 -31.29 -16.12 -34.44
CA THR A 650 -31.60 -16.26 -32.99
C THR A 650 -31.04 -15.10 -32.18
N GLY A 651 -31.92 -14.42 -31.43
CA GLY A 651 -31.57 -13.30 -30.56
C GLY A 651 -31.73 -11.93 -31.21
N ALA A 652 -31.51 -11.82 -32.53
CA ALA A 652 -31.59 -10.56 -33.26
C ALA A 652 -33.02 -10.11 -33.55
N THR A 653 -33.20 -8.80 -33.76
CA THR A 653 -34.49 -8.18 -34.08
C THR A 653 -34.37 -7.25 -35.28
N TYR A 654 -35.34 -7.27 -36.21
CA TYR A 654 -35.39 -6.39 -37.37
C TYR A 654 -36.75 -5.68 -37.48
N ASP A 655 -36.75 -4.34 -37.53
CA ASP A 655 -37.95 -3.55 -37.82
C ASP A 655 -37.93 -3.03 -39.27
N PRO A 656 -38.76 -3.56 -40.18
CA PRO A 656 -38.80 -3.14 -41.58
C PRO A 656 -39.34 -1.71 -41.79
N LEU A 657 -40.00 -1.11 -40.79
CA LEU A 657 -40.48 0.28 -40.87
C LEU A 657 -39.37 1.30 -40.65
N THR A 658 -38.40 0.97 -39.80
CA THR A 658 -37.22 1.81 -39.53
C THR A 658 -36.01 1.35 -40.32
N GLY A 659 -36.01 0.10 -40.80
CA GLY A 659 -34.89 -0.54 -41.47
C GLY A 659 -33.76 -0.94 -40.54
N ILE A 660 -34.02 -1.00 -39.23
CA ILE A 660 -33.00 -1.25 -38.21
C ILE A 660 -33.04 -2.72 -37.80
N TRP A 661 -31.91 -3.39 -37.95
CA TRP A 661 -31.60 -4.68 -37.35
C TRP A 661 -30.70 -4.45 -36.14
N THR A 662 -30.95 -5.12 -35.02
CA THR A 662 -30.12 -4.95 -33.81
C THR A 662 -30.05 -6.22 -32.96
N LEU A 663 -28.90 -6.39 -32.32
CA LEU A 663 -28.65 -7.38 -31.27
C LEU A 663 -27.66 -6.80 -30.25
N THR A 664 -28.01 -6.87 -28.97
CA THR A 664 -27.14 -6.58 -27.82
C THR A 664 -26.90 -7.89 -27.07
N GLY A 665 -25.64 -8.19 -26.78
CA GLY A 665 -25.26 -9.38 -26.00
C GLY A 665 -23.75 -9.61 -26.03
N ALA A 666 -23.31 -10.76 -25.54
CA ALA A 666 -21.89 -11.11 -25.57
C ALA A 666 -21.39 -11.19 -27.03
N VAL A 667 -20.13 -10.77 -27.28
CA VAL A 667 -19.50 -10.75 -28.62
C VAL A 667 -19.72 -12.05 -29.40
N ARG A 668 -19.66 -13.20 -28.74
CA ARG A 668 -19.95 -14.51 -29.33
C ARG A 668 -21.37 -14.61 -29.92
N GLU A 669 -22.37 -14.20 -29.17
CA GLU A 669 -23.78 -14.26 -29.59
C GLU A 669 -24.03 -13.29 -30.75
N VAL A 670 -23.41 -12.12 -30.67
CA VAL A 670 -23.46 -11.09 -31.71
C VAL A 670 -22.82 -11.58 -33.00
N ASN A 671 -21.60 -12.14 -32.95
CA ASN A 671 -20.91 -12.72 -34.10
C ASN A 671 -21.70 -13.88 -34.72
N ALA A 672 -22.29 -14.76 -33.90
CA ALA A 672 -23.10 -15.87 -34.41
C ALA A 672 -24.35 -15.38 -35.16
N ALA A 673 -24.97 -14.29 -34.71
CA ALA A 673 -26.09 -13.67 -35.40
C ALA A 673 -25.65 -12.93 -36.67
N LEU A 674 -24.52 -12.22 -36.64
CA LEU A 674 -23.94 -11.53 -37.81
C LEU A 674 -23.49 -12.49 -38.91
N ALA A 675 -23.03 -13.70 -38.56
CA ALA A 675 -22.70 -14.75 -39.53
C ALA A 675 -23.96 -15.40 -40.14
N ALA A 676 -25.11 -15.32 -39.45
CA ALA A 676 -26.36 -15.97 -39.87
C ALA A 676 -27.35 -15.02 -40.55
N VAL A 677 -27.12 -13.70 -40.52
CA VAL A 677 -28.02 -12.72 -41.14
C VAL A 677 -27.85 -12.72 -42.66
N GLU A 678 -28.98 -12.67 -43.36
CA GLU A 678 -29.06 -12.61 -44.81
C GLU A 678 -29.87 -11.39 -45.23
N PHE A 679 -29.43 -10.73 -46.29
CA PHE A 679 -30.20 -9.72 -46.99
C PHE A 679 -31.24 -10.39 -47.90
N LEU A 680 -32.48 -9.89 -47.87
CA LEU A 680 -33.59 -10.35 -48.68
C LEU A 680 -33.92 -9.29 -49.75
N PRO A 681 -33.44 -9.46 -51.00
CA PRO A 681 -33.64 -8.47 -52.04
C PRO A 681 -35.10 -8.36 -52.47
N ASN A 682 -35.55 -7.13 -52.75
CA ASN A 682 -36.87 -6.86 -53.32
C ASN A 682 -36.83 -6.27 -54.74
N GLY A 683 -35.62 -6.21 -55.34
CA GLY A 683 -35.36 -5.64 -56.67
C GLY A 683 -34.69 -4.27 -56.65
N SER A 684 -34.52 -3.63 -55.49
CA SER A 684 -33.67 -2.44 -55.33
C SER A 684 -32.20 -2.80 -55.41
N SER A 685 -31.42 -2.03 -56.19
CA SER A 685 -29.99 -2.22 -56.42
C SER A 685 -29.39 -0.92 -56.99
N PRO A 686 -28.24 -0.43 -56.50
CA PRO A 686 -27.50 -0.94 -55.34
C PRO A 686 -28.23 -0.61 -54.02
N VAL A 687 -27.90 -1.38 -52.98
CA VAL A 687 -28.42 -1.22 -51.62
C VAL A 687 -27.26 -1.03 -50.66
N SER A 688 -27.37 -0.08 -49.75
CA SER A 688 -26.37 0.16 -48.70
C SER A 688 -26.94 -0.19 -47.34
N ILE A 689 -26.18 -0.95 -46.56
CA ILE A 689 -26.45 -1.26 -45.16
C ILE A 689 -25.34 -0.62 -44.35
N GLU A 690 -25.66 0.36 -43.52
CA GLU A 690 -24.71 0.92 -42.56
C GLU A 690 -24.58 -0.03 -41.38
N VAL A 691 -23.35 -0.32 -40.99
CA VAL A 691 -23.00 -1.20 -39.87
C VAL A 691 -22.49 -0.32 -38.74
N THR A 692 -23.02 -0.50 -37.53
CA THR A 692 -22.44 0.09 -36.32
C THR A 692 -22.28 -0.96 -35.23
N ILE A 693 -21.12 -0.97 -34.58
CA ILE A 693 -20.81 -1.80 -33.42
C ILE A 693 -20.53 -0.86 -32.25
N ASP A 694 -21.26 -1.01 -31.17
CA ASP A 694 -21.23 -0.11 -30.01
C ASP A 694 -21.18 -0.94 -28.72
N ASP A 695 -20.19 -0.70 -27.86
CA ASP A 695 -20.07 -1.31 -26.52
C ASP A 695 -20.86 -0.53 -25.45
N GLY A 696 -21.47 0.60 -25.82
CA GLY A 696 -22.24 1.42 -24.90
C GLY A 696 -21.41 2.42 -24.10
N ASP A 697 -20.18 2.74 -24.53
CA ASP A 697 -19.25 3.78 -24.05
C ASP A 697 -18.44 3.49 -22.78
N GLU A 698 -18.24 2.21 -22.47
CA GLU A 698 -17.48 1.71 -21.31
C GLU A 698 -16.01 2.19 -21.28
N ASP A 699 -15.38 2.35 -22.44
CA ASP A 699 -14.01 2.87 -22.60
C ASP A 699 -13.95 4.36 -23.05
N GLY A 700 -15.12 4.99 -23.25
CA GLY A 700 -15.25 6.35 -23.80
C GLY A 700 -15.00 6.47 -25.31
N GLY A 701 -14.92 5.36 -26.01
CA GLY A 701 -14.88 5.21 -27.46
C GLY A 701 -16.20 5.60 -28.13
N GLY A 702 -16.14 5.84 -29.43
CA GLY A 702 -17.34 5.96 -30.27
C GLY A 702 -17.59 4.66 -31.01
N PRO A 703 -18.81 4.41 -31.52
CA PRO A 703 -19.13 3.17 -32.20
C PRO A 703 -18.24 2.97 -33.43
N LEU A 704 -17.82 1.72 -33.67
CA LEU A 704 -17.18 1.34 -34.92
C LEU A 704 -18.23 1.38 -36.04
N THR A 705 -17.87 1.90 -37.20
CA THR A 705 -18.79 2.05 -38.32
C THR A 705 -18.24 1.49 -39.62
N GLY A 706 -19.09 0.92 -40.45
CA GLY A 706 -18.77 0.55 -41.83
C GLY A 706 -20.01 0.48 -42.70
N THR A 707 -19.84 0.10 -43.96
CA THR A 707 -20.92 0.07 -44.94
C THR A 707 -20.81 -1.16 -45.83
N ILE A 708 -21.91 -1.90 -45.96
CA ILE A 708 -22.04 -3.03 -46.87
C ILE A 708 -22.84 -2.57 -48.09
N THR A 709 -22.25 -2.70 -49.27
CA THR A 709 -22.89 -2.38 -50.54
C THR A 709 -23.26 -3.67 -51.26
N LEU A 710 -24.54 -3.86 -51.55
CA LEU A 710 -25.05 -4.99 -52.32
C LEU A 710 -25.51 -4.51 -53.71
N SER A 711 -24.97 -5.10 -54.77
CA SER A 711 -25.40 -4.77 -56.14
C SER A 711 -25.61 -6.01 -57.00
N THR A 712 -26.41 -5.83 -58.04
CA THR A 712 -26.67 -6.82 -59.09
C THR A 712 -25.75 -6.64 -60.30
N GLU A 713 -24.93 -5.59 -60.30
CA GLU A 713 -23.97 -5.23 -61.35
C GLU A 713 -22.56 -5.17 -60.75
N VAL A 714 -21.58 -5.77 -61.44
CA VAL A 714 -20.17 -5.80 -61.03
C VAL A 714 -19.64 -4.37 -60.97
N VAL A 715 -19.32 -3.90 -59.76
CA VAL A 715 -18.61 -2.63 -59.58
C VAL A 715 -17.12 -2.90 -59.68
N ILE A 716 -16.54 -2.77 -60.88
CA ILE A 716 -15.08 -2.67 -61.02
C ILE A 716 -14.70 -1.25 -60.61
N THR A 717 -13.92 -1.09 -59.54
CA THR A 717 -13.45 0.24 -59.14
C THR A 717 -12.57 0.83 -60.24
N GLY A 718 -13.02 1.92 -60.85
CA GLY A 718 -12.32 2.56 -61.97
C GLY A 718 -12.72 2.05 -63.36
N ASP A 719 -13.91 1.45 -63.52
CA ASP A 719 -14.61 1.24 -64.80
C ASP A 719 -15.91 2.06 -64.76
N SER A 720 -15.92 3.20 -65.45
CA SER A 720 -16.93 4.26 -65.32
C SER A 720 -18.23 3.97 -66.07
N ASP A 721 -18.24 3.06 -67.04
CA ASP A 721 -19.42 2.70 -67.81
C ASP A 721 -19.81 1.21 -67.76
N GLY A 722 -19.00 0.40 -67.09
CA GLY A 722 -19.33 -0.98 -66.70
C GLY A 722 -19.25 -1.98 -67.83
N ASP A 723 -18.44 -1.72 -68.86
CA ASP A 723 -18.28 -2.61 -70.01
C ASP A 723 -17.23 -3.70 -69.82
N GLY A 724 -16.54 -3.69 -68.67
CA GLY A 724 -15.52 -4.67 -68.28
C GLY A 724 -14.09 -4.24 -68.59
N ILE A 725 -13.87 -3.00 -69.05
CA ILE A 725 -12.56 -2.40 -69.27
C ILE A 725 -12.35 -1.23 -68.29
N PRO A 726 -11.25 -1.19 -67.51
CA PRO A 726 -10.98 -0.07 -66.61
C PRO A 726 -10.62 1.24 -67.34
N ASP A 727 -11.06 2.39 -66.81
CA ASP A 727 -10.86 3.77 -67.28
C ASP A 727 -9.40 4.07 -67.67
N ASP A 728 -8.45 3.57 -66.87
CA ASP A 728 -7.02 3.78 -67.10
C ASP A 728 -6.53 3.06 -68.36
N TYR A 729 -7.05 1.86 -68.63
CA TYR A 729 -6.75 1.13 -69.86
C TYR A 729 -7.44 1.80 -71.05
N GLU A 730 -8.69 2.21 -70.89
CA GLU A 730 -9.45 2.88 -71.95
C GLU A 730 -8.77 4.17 -72.40
N LEU A 731 -8.37 5.02 -71.45
CA LEU A 731 -7.66 6.26 -71.73
C LEU A 731 -6.30 6.01 -72.39
N ALA A 732 -5.58 4.97 -71.98
CA ALA A 732 -4.30 4.58 -72.57
C ALA A 732 -4.44 4.04 -74.01
N ASN A 733 -5.59 3.42 -74.31
CA ASN A 733 -5.89 2.81 -75.60
C ASN A 733 -6.80 3.67 -76.50
N GLY A 734 -7.15 4.89 -76.06
CA GLY A 734 -7.96 5.82 -76.85
C GLY A 734 -9.42 5.43 -76.99
N LEU A 735 -9.91 4.59 -76.08
CA LEU A 735 -11.33 4.32 -75.82
C LEU A 735 -11.89 5.43 -74.92
N ASN A 736 -13.21 5.44 -74.74
CA ASN A 736 -13.95 6.46 -74.03
C ASN A 736 -14.57 5.87 -72.75
N PRO A 737 -14.08 6.25 -71.54
CA PRO A 737 -14.55 5.76 -70.23
C PRO A 737 -16.00 6.11 -69.83
N SER A 738 -16.88 6.29 -70.79
CA SER A 738 -18.27 6.69 -70.63
C SER A 738 -19.14 6.18 -71.78
N ASP A 739 -18.60 5.37 -72.69
CA ASP A 739 -19.29 4.73 -73.81
C ASP A 739 -19.09 3.21 -73.76
N PRO A 740 -20.01 2.47 -73.10
CA PRO A 740 -19.85 1.03 -72.84
C PRO A 740 -19.96 0.16 -74.11
N THR A 741 -20.09 0.79 -75.28
CA THR A 741 -20.17 0.11 -76.56
C THR A 741 -18.82 -0.01 -77.26
N ASP A 742 -17.79 0.69 -76.78
CA ASP A 742 -16.48 0.69 -77.40
C ASP A 742 -15.55 -0.44 -76.92
N ALA A 743 -15.88 -1.15 -75.83
CA ALA A 743 -15.34 -2.50 -75.55
C ALA A 743 -15.46 -3.47 -76.73
N GLY A 744 -16.50 -3.32 -77.56
CA GLY A 744 -16.72 -4.11 -78.77
C GLY A 744 -16.03 -3.57 -80.03
N SER A 745 -15.22 -2.51 -79.91
CA SER A 745 -14.56 -1.86 -81.06
C SER A 745 -13.22 -2.51 -81.41
N ASP A 746 -12.88 -2.52 -82.71
CA ASP A 746 -11.57 -2.92 -83.25
C ASP A 746 -10.84 -1.65 -83.68
N ASN A 747 -10.25 -0.94 -82.70
CA ASN A 747 -9.76 0.42 -82.88
C ASN A 747 -8.52 0.51 -83.79
N ASP A 748 -7.69 -0.52 -83.80
CA ASP A 748 -6.46 -0.58 -84.62
C ASP A 748 -6.59 -1.47 -85.88
N ASN A 749 -7.75 -2.07 -86.11
CA ASN A 749 -8.13 -2.88 -87.26
C ASN A 749 -7.27 -4.12 -87.44
N ASP A 750 -7.01 -4.83 -86.35
CA ASP A 750 -6.26 -6.07 -86.33
C ASP A 750 -7.14 -7.34 -86.26
N GLY A 751 -8.44 -7.14 -86.00
CA GLY A 751 -9.46 -8.18 -85.97
C GLY A 751 -9.90 -8.62 -84.58
N TRP A 752 -9.37 -8.03 -83.51
CA TRP A 752 -9.82 -8.24 -82.13
C TRP A 752 -10.64 -7.05 -81.61
N ASP A 753 -11.54 -7.31 -80.68
CA ASP A 753 -12.23 -6.25 -79.95
C ASP A 753 -11.43 -5.82 -78.72
N ALA A 754 -11.62 -4.57 -78.30
CA ALA A 754 -10.91 -3.95 -77.20
C ALA A 754 -11.00 -4.75 -75.89
N LEU A 755 -12.14 -5.37 -75.60
CA LEU A 755 -12.32 -6.20 -74.41
C LEU A 755 -11.42 -7.45 -74.46
N SER A 756 -11.38 -8.15 -75.59
CA SER A 756 -10.50 -9.31 -75.77
C SER A 756 -9.04 -8.91 -75.63
N GLU A 757 -8.65 -7.73 -76.10
CA GLU A 757 -7.29 -7.21 -75.96
C GLU A 757 -6.95 -6.88 -74.51
N TYR A 758 -7.84 -6.23 -73.77
CA TYR A 758 -7.68 -6.00 -72.34
C TYR A 758 -7.52 -7.32 -71.59
N LEU A 759 -8.39 -8.31 -71.85
CA LEU A 759 -8.37 -9.64 -71.24
C LEU A 759 -7.11 -10.44 -71.59
N MET A 760 -6.49 -10.18 -72.73
CA MET A 760 -5.26 -10.84 -73.17
C MET A 760 -4.00 -10.02 -72.89
N GLY A 761 -4.14 -8.78 -72.38
CA GLY A 761 -3.01 -7.96 -71.98
C GLY A 761 -2.32 -7.23 -73.14
N THR A 762 -3.03 -7.03 -74.24
CA THR A 762 -2.54 -6.30 -75.41
C THR A 762 -3.16 -4.91 -75.50
N SER A 763 -2.68 -4.08 -76.43
CA SER A 763 -3.07 -2.67 -76.52
C SER A 763 -4.02 -2.46 -77.70
N ALA A 764 -5.27 -2.06 -77.40
CA ALA A 764 -6.32 -1.86 -78.40
C ALA A 764 -6.12 -0.72 -79.41
N ASN A 765 -4.98 -0.05 -79.37
CA ASN A 765 -4.59 0.96 -80.36
C ASN A 765 -3.31 0.60 -81.12
N ASN A 766 -2.75 -0.58 -80.90
CA ASN A 766 -1.49 -1.01 -81.46
C ASN A 766 -1.56 -2.39 -82.13
N ARG A 767 -1.82 -2.37 -83.44
CA ARG A 767 -1.92 -3.54 -84.32
C ARG A 767 -0.74 -4.53 -84.27
N GLY A 768 0.40 -4.12 -83.70
CA GLY A 768 1.56 -4.98 -83.48
C GLY A 768 1.44 -5.90 -82.26
N GLU A 769 0.60 -5.54 -81.29
CA GLU A 769 0.35 -6.21 -80.02
C GLU A 769 -1.09 -6.74 -80.05
N ARG A 770 -1.27 -7.99 -80.45
CA ARG A 770 -2.60 -8.58 -80.61
C ARG A 770 -2.73 -9.92 -79.92
N PRO A 771 -3.94 -10.29 -79.48
CA PRO A 771 -4.19 -11.62 -78.98
C PRO A 771 -3.89 -12.68 -80.05
N LEU A 772 -3.28 -13.77 -79.59
CA LEU A 772 -3.15 -15.00 -80.34
C LEU A 772 -4.14 -16.01 -79.76
N PHE A 773 -4.98 -16.58 -80.62
CA PHE A 773 -5.79 -17.75 -80.33
C PHE A 773 -5.87 -18.60 -81.59
N GLU A 774 -4.97 -19.57 -81.73
CA GLU A 774 -4.83 -20.40 -82.93
C GLU A 774 -5.16 -21.86 -82.60
N VAL A 775 -6.11 -22.42 -83.34
CA VAL A 775 -6.52 -23.81 -83.24
C VAL A 775 -6.00 -24.57 -84.47
N VAL A 776 -5.07 -25.49 -84.26
CA VAL A 776 -4.41 -26.25 -85.32
C VAL A 776 -4.75 -27.73 -85.20
N HIS A 777 -5.38 -28.30 -86.22
CA HIS A 777 -5.56 -29.75 -86.32
C HIS A 777 -4.25 -30.41 -86.77
N VAL A 778 -3.55 -31.06 -85.83
CA VAL A 778 -2.24 -31.69 -86.07
C VAL A 778 -2.40 -33.10 -86.63
N SER A 779 -3.43 -33.82 -86.21
CA SER A 779 -3.77 -35.14 -86.73
C SER A 779 -5.28 -35.40 -86.62
N PRO A 780 -5.81 -36.54 -87.14
CA PRO A 780 -7.22 -36.90 -86.96
C PRO A 780 -7.67 -36.99 -85.49
N THR A 781 -6.74 -37.14 -84.55
CA THR A 781 -7.03 -37.33 -83.11
C THR A 781 -6.33 -36.29 -82.24
N GLN A 782 -5.78 -35.22 -82.81
CA GLN A 782 -5.00 -34.24 -82.05
C GLN A 782 -5.22 -32.82 -82.57
N VAL A 783 -5.61 -31.93 -81.66
CA VAL A 783 -5.70 -30.48 -81.88
C VAL A 783 -4.74 -29.78 -80.93
N GLU A 784 -4.00 -28.81 -81.44
CA GLU A 784 -3.17 -27.90 -80.65
C GLU A 784 -3.84 -26.53 -80.61
N VAL A 785 -4.10 -26.02 -79.41
CA VAL A 785 -4.67 -24.69 -79.19
C VAL A 785 -3.58 -23.82 -78.57
N THR A 786 -3.06 -22.86 -79.33
CA THR A 786 -2.02 -21.92 -78.86
C THR A 786 -2.63 -20.56 -78.61
N TYR A 787 -2.36 -19.99 -77.44
CA TYR A 787 -2.93 -18.71 -77.04
C TYR A 787 -1.97 -17.85 -76.23
N GLY A 788 -2.08 -16.54 -76.34
CA GLY A 788 -1.23 -15.60 -75.63
C GLY A 788 -1.42 -14.14 -76.10
N PRO A 789 -0.76 -13.16 -75.47
CA PRO A 789 0.20 -13.34 -74.38
C PRO A 789 -0.44 -13.81 -73.08
N ILE A 790 0.39 -14.40 -72.21
CA ILE A 790 0.01 -14.87 -70.87
C ILE A 790 0.57 -13.86 -69.88
N LEU A 791 -0.29 -13.24 -69.09
CA LEU A 791 0.08 -12.35 -68.00
C LEU A 791 -0.05 -13.03 -66.63
N ALA A 792 0.92 -12.77 -65.76
CA ALA A 792 0.95 -13.22 -64.37
C ALA A 792 -0.31 -12.79 -63.61
N GLY A 793 -0.79 -13.65 -62.71
CA GLY A 793 -1.97 -13.42 -61.87
C GLY A 793 -3.31 -13.66 -62.56
N ARG A 794 -3.37 -13.74 -63.90
CA ARG A 794 -4.61 -14.09 -64.62
C ARG A 794 -4.82 -15.60 -64.70
N THR A 795 -6.08 -16.01 -64.69
CA THR A 795 -6.49 -17.41 -64.86
C THR A 795 -6.98 -17.64 -66.28
N TYR A 796 -6.43 -18.65 -66.95
CA TYR A 796 -6.76 -19.01 -68.32
C TYR A 796 -7.42 -20.38 -68.34
N GLU A 797 -8.56 -20.48 -69.03
CA GLU A 797 -9.32 -21.70 -69.17
C GLU A 797 -9.66 -21.93 -70.65
N VAL A 798 -9.22 -23.07 -71.21
CA VAL A 798 -9.61 -23.48 -72.56
C VAL A 798 -10.71 -24.52 -72.48
N LEU A 799 -11.89 -24.13 -72.93
CA LEU A 799 -13.10 -24.95 -72.97
C LEU A 799 -13.31 -25.53 -74.37
N SER A 800 -13.71 -26.78 -74.48
CA SER A 800 -14.10 -27.41 -75.74
C SER A 800 -15.57 -27.87 -75.70
N SER A 801 -16.28 -27.76 -76.82
CA SER A 801 -17.68 -28.20 -76.93
C SER A 801 -17.99 -28.78 -78.31
N SER A 802 -18.80 -29.83 -78.35
CA SER A 802 -19.28 -30.46 -79.60
C SER A 802 -20.65 -29.96 -80.07
N SER A 803 -21.33 -29.09 -79.30
CA SER A 803 -22.71 -28.66 -79.55
C SER A 803 -22.91 -27.14 -79.66
N GLY A 804 -21.86 -26.35 -79.40
CA GLY A 804 -21.93 -24.87 -79.42
C GLY A 804 -22.57 -24.24 -78.20
N LEU A 805 -22.88 -25.02 -77.16
CA LEU A 805 -23.26 -24.58 -75.82
C LEU A 805 -22.20 -25.08 -74.81
N PRO A 806 -21.96 -24.41 -73.68
CA PRO A 806 -20.92 -24.82 -72.74
C PRO A 806 -21.32 -26.11 -72.01
N GLU A 807 -20.79 -27.24 -72.46
CA GLU A 807 -20.81 -28.52 -71.75
C GLU A 807 -19.40 -29.14 -71.85
N ALA A 808 -18.53 -28.90 -70.85
CA ALA A 808 -17.49 -29.82 -70.33
C ALA A 808 -16.38 -29.08 -69.55
N LEU A 809 -15.64 -29.87 -68.73
CA LEU A 809 -14.44 -29.52 -67.96
C LEU A 809 -13.37 -28.84 -68.82
N ALA A 810 -12.68 -27.84 -68.27
CA ALA A 810 -11.59 -27.15 -68.95
C ALA A 810 -10.48 -28.13 -69.37
N GLY A 811 -10.13 -28.11 -70.66
CA GLY A 811 -9.02 -28.91 -71.20
C GLY A 811 -7.65 -28.39 -70.75
N ASP A 812 -7.58 -27.10 -70.43
CA ASP A 812 -6.49 -26.42 -69.75
C ASP A 812 -7.10 -25.42 -68.76
N SER A 813 -6.61 -25.37 -67.52
CA SER A 813 -7.05 -24.42 -66.49
C SER A 813 -5.91 -24.15 -65.53
N PHE A 814 -5.38 -22.92 -65.54
CA PHE A 814 -4.34 -22.51 -64.61
C PHE A 814 -4.32 -21.00 -64.39
N THR A 815 -3.84 -20.59 -63.21
CA THR A 815 -3.45 -19.21 -62.93
C THR A 815 -1.97 -19.04 -63.25
N ALA A 816 -1.64 -18.07 -64.11
CA ALA A 816 -0.27 -17.84 -64.54
C ALA A 816 0.59 -17.28 -63.40
N ALA A 817 1.67 -17.97 -63.05
CA ALA A 817 2.61 -17.51 -62.02
C ALA A 817 3.56 -16.41 -62.51
N GLU A 818 3.78 -16.33 -63.83
CA GLU A 818 4.67 -15.38 -64.49
C GLU A 818 4.17 -15.07 -65.92
N ASP A 819 4.67 -13.97 -66.50
CA ASP A 819 4.35 -13.60 -67.88
C ASP A 819 5.01 -14.57 -68.87
N ALA A 820 4.30 -14.94 -69.93
CA ALA A 820 4.82 -15.75 -71.02
C ALA A 820 4.26 -15.31 -72.38
N ASN A 821 5.01 -15.55 -73.46
CA ASN A 821 4.56 -15.15 -74.80
C ASN A 821 3.31 -15.90 -75.27
N THR A 822 3.22 -17.21 -74.97
CA THR A 822 2.10 -18.08 -75.35
C THR A 822 2.05 -19.30 -74.42
N ASN A 823 0.86 -19.89 -74.24
CA ASN A 823 0.68 -21.25 -73.77
C ASN A 823 0.03 -22.12 -74.87
N THR A 824 0.19 -23.44 -74.79
CA THR A 824 -0.37 -24.39 -75.76
C THR A 824 -1.04 -25.57 -75.07
N LEU A 825 -2.34 -25.73 -75.30
CA LEU A 825 -3.10 -26.93 -74.94
C LEU A 825 -2.97 -27.97 -76.06
N ILE A 826 -2.73 -29.23 -75.69
CA ILE A 826 -2.82 -30.39 -76.59
C ILE A 826 -4.08 -31.18 -76.24
N ASP A 827 -5.08 -31.15 -77.12
CA ASP A 827 -6.29 -31.96 -77.02
C ASP A 827 -6.14 -33.24 -77.85
N VAL A 828 -6.16 -34.40 -77.18
CA VAL A 828 -6.03 -35.73 -77.80
C VAL A 828 -7.37 -36.47 -77.95
N THR A 829 -8.48 -35.79 -77.67
CA THR A 829 -9.84 -36.40 -77.65
C THR A 829 -10.63 -36.24 -78.95
N GLY A 830 -10.06 -35.60 -79.98
CA GLY A 830 -10.71 -35.07 -81.20
C GLY A 830 -11.39 -36.03 -82.19
N GLU A 831 -11.90 -37.18 -81.75
CA GLU A 831 -12.67 -38.14 -82.57
C GLU A 831 -14.20 -37.89 -82.54
N ALA A 832 -14.68 -36.74 -82.05
CA ALA A 832 -16.09 -36.36 -82.16
C ALA A 832 -16.28 -35.14 -83.09
N ALA A 833 -17.39 -35.13 -83.82
CA ALA A 833 -17.71 -34.12 -84.84
C ALA A 833 -17.59 -32.67 -84.30
N SER A 834 -16.83 -31.83 -85.02
CA SER A 834 -16.71 -30.37 -84.84
C SER A 834 -16.63 -29.88 -83.39
N GLU A 835 -15.41 -29.79 -82.86
CA GLU A 835 -15.14 -29.16 -81.57
C GLU A 835 -14.94 -27.65 -81.74
N ILE A 836 -15.67 -26.86 -80.95
CA ILE A 836 -15.51 -25.42 -80.80
C ILE A 836 -14.68 -25.20 -79.55
N TYR A 837 -13.58 -24.45 -79.68
CA TYR A 837 -12.74 -24.03 -78.57
C TYR A 837 -13.05 -22.59 -78.17
N ARG A 838 -13.09 -22.35 -76.86
CA ARG A 838 -13.22 -21.01 -76.28
C ARG A 838 -12.12 -20.83 -75.25
N LEU A 839 -11.43 -19.69 -75.32
CA LEU A 839 -10.58 -19.21 -74.24
C LEU A 839 -11.41 -18.32 -73.32
N GLN A 840 -11.39 -18.62 -72.04
CA GLN A 840 -11.90 -17.77 -70.98
C GLN A 840 -10.71 -17.27 -70.16
N VAL A 841 -10.69 -15.96 -69.88
CA VAL A 841 -9.64 -15.33 -69.08
C VAL A 841 -10.29 -14.59 -67.93
N THR A 842 -9.87 -14.90 -66.71
CA THR A 842 -10.30 -14.23 -65.49
C THR A 842 -9.16 -13.35 -65.00
N VAL A 843 -9.44 -12.05 -64.90
CA VAL A 843 -8.51 -11.06 -64.34
C VAL A 843 -8.70 -11.04 -62.82
N PRO A 844 -7.61 -11.04 -62.01
CA PRO A 844 -7.74 -10.89 -60.57
C PRO A 844 -8.42 -9.56 -60.23
N ALA A 845 -9.27 -9.56 -59.21
CA ALA A 845 -9.82 -8.33 -58.65
C ALA A 845 -8.64 -7.41 -58.26
N GLN A 846 -8.68 -6.15 -58.70
CA GLN A 846 -7.70 -5.15 -58.31
C GLN A 846 -8.01 -4.57 -56.94
#